data_AF-A0A2U8HJH5-F1
#
_entry.id   AF-A0A2U8HJH5-F1
#
_cell.length_a   1.000
_cell.length_b   1.000
_cell.length_c   1.000
_cell.angle_alpha   90.00
_cell.angle_beta   90.00
_cell.angle_gamma   90.00
#
_symmetry.space_group_name_H-M   'P 1'
#
loop_
_entity.id
_entity.type
_entity.pdbx_description
1 polymer ?
#
loop_
_entity_poly.entity_id
_entity_poly.type
_entity_poly.pdbx_seq_one_letter_code
_entity_poly.pdbx_strand_id
1 'polypeptide(L)'
;MALTKTPQQVYEGSPVDPNHRVVPADARRLSEEIREEYLAIGANVEALEALDIEDRLDAMEGTVTAGQISKAPVELVAPANVTLSGEQTIDGVLTSASRVAVTNQSSAQQNGIYVTASGAWTRATDMDTSAKVNLTTVLVEGGETHGAESWKFWVADPDTFTLGSDAIAAVKVDDPKSLKDYLDAEISGKVRQTVRRTSELGHAAAVASIAVAENSPTSFFAASEGYSDWSLGFDVGNDLAVGDAIDVVRALIDVTATTQVIRVKVWKRALSDTGTQGAGPGQAGDVLLQTRDLAVSDTKLVPGIARTVEFPLEYFEAEEDVCYLVEIDARTAGDERDALGMGWLTETGSQRRSGYFRSSGNPATWANLSTGSALGITLARSVPATASATASDIDALRDARTGLDGALEVGLFRQAATLGQGEFGFTSGIYAWAQAIVGGVDTPGGMPATGFRIPFKAAAGATRVRFRIWSRPVGAWWLSQAPGNTFDRLDADVTSTLAELGLVAGDTAMAEVVFRFPRLVFEDGWLHIWELEAQDDAGNRILSAIPHRTDGGFTTHQLRKWWRSGAAVAWSAGVTSTTYRYPFDLVIDGYETAQAPSISDKIAAASAEIIGNAIIVEGIAGRSGDQKRFSGRLSLVAPASGTVTDEELTLTPRGGAAILWSYLRNRTEHAQMSNVVVKRASDGVVLVKNTDYALIEELGCLSLQSTSGDNLDVLVSYDWTSQRYDLVSYVPATGEIAVTKGVDTDRDAQERIPTAPAGHVPLFNVRLGASTGNEAIPVWDVSPAGVRRAIAADASEEDARNRRLLRPVLRKLRAGDPVTLLSYGDSNFAQIGGGYSLAAVRSEANTIYHDRTLDSGGLLHDKPIGADILAGITLYDTGDGAGLVHTRFGIVWELIRALEDGYSSTISYENRSIPGTRSEALTYHGLDSVRLSAATGAGADFAIIGFGQNELGQSYTRANVIDICEAFLAEGTLPLVMGCFRPNLADLHALHTDANWRFTQRALREAALAADVPYVSTEVLYEDGEAMGLSGYDHCAATLDLHPGPYEVRRLGARLAAALSDSL
;
A
#
# COMPACT_ATOMS: atom_id res chain seq x y z
N MET A 1 21.85 -9.91 -17.58
CA MET A 1 22.45 -9.80 -18.93
C MET A 1 23.93 -9.45 -18.73
N ALA A 2 24.79 -9.43 -19.74
CA ALA A 2 26.17 -8.93 -19.57
C ALA A 2 26.27 -7.54 -20.22
N LEU A 3 26.71 -6.52 -19.47
CA LEU A 3 26.87 -5.15 -19.98
C LEU A 3 27.81 -5.13 -21.19
N THR A 4 27.46 -4.35 -22.23
CA THR A 4 28.27 -4.29 -23.46
C THR A 4 29.56 -3.47 -23.32
N LYS A 5 29.60 -2.52 -22.39
CA LYS A 5 30.79 -1.75 -21.96
C LYS A 5 30.72 -1.53 -20.45
N THR A 6 31.88 -1.49 -19.78
CA THR A 6 31.92 -1.12 -18.35
C THR A 6 31.76 0.40 -18.17
N PRO A 7 31.30 0.87 -17.00
CA PRO A 7 31.23 2.31 -16.71
C PRO A 7 32.55 3.04 -16.98
N GLN A 8 33.68 2.43 -16.61
CA GLN A 8 35.01 2.95 -16.91
C GLN A 8 35.26 3.13 -18.42
N GLN A 9 34.90 2.14 -19.23
CA GLN A 9 35.06 2.21 -20.69
C GLN A 9 34.23 3.35 -21.32
N VAL A 10 33.10 3.70 -20.70
CA VAL A 10 32.20 4.75 -21.20
C VAL A 10 32.62 6.14 -20.72
N TYR A 11 32.96 6.29 -19.43
CA TYR A 11 33.21 7.59 -18.81
C TYR A 11 34.68 8.00 -18.81
N GLU A 12 35.61 7.04 -18.86
CA GLU A 12 37.04 7.30 -18.68
C GLU A 12 37.92 6.76 -19.83
N GLY A 13 37.37 5.89 -20.69
CA GLY A 13 38.11 5.20 -21.74
C GLY A 13 38.86 3.97 -21.22
N SER A 14 39.39 3.16 -22.13
CA SER A 14 40.17 1.96 -21.77
C SER A 14 41.42 1.85 -22.64
N PRO A 15 42.62 2.20 -22.14
CA PRO A 15 42.91 2.65 -20.76
C PRO A 15 42.34 4.06 -20.46
N VAL A 16 42.34 4.44 -19.17
CA VAL A 16 41.87 5.76 -18.70
C VAL A 16 42.61 6.88 -19.43
N ASP A 17 41.87 7.73 -20.13
CA ASP A 17 42.40 8.87 -20.90
C ASP A 17 41.76 10.19 -20.40
N PRO A 18 42.53 11.13 -19.86
CA PRO A 18 42.03 12.41 -19.36
C PRO A 18 41.44 13.33 -20.44
N ASN A 19 41.62 13.01 -21.72
CA ASN A 19 40.96 13.71 -22.83
C ASN A 19 39.74 12.94 -23.38
N HIS A 20 39.38 11.81 -22.76
CA HIS A 20 38.24 10.99 -23.16
C HIS A 20 36.96 11.81 -23.04
N ARG A 21 36.26 11.96 -24.16
CA ARG A 21 34.96 12.63 -24.20
C ARG A 21 33.88 11.57 -24.25
N VAL A 22 33.03 11.58 -23.23
CA VAL A 22 31.88 10.69 -23.12
C VAL A 22 31.06 10.76 -24.40
N VAL A 23 30.93 9.63 -25.09
CA VAL A 23 30.09 9.51 -26.27
C VAL A 23 28.64 9.42 -25.78
N PRO A 24 27.76 10.40 -26.06
CA PRO A 24 26.43 10.44 -25.47
C PRO A 24 25.57 9.20 -25.76
N ALA A 25 25.80 8.54 -26.90
CA ALA A 25 25.14 7.29 -27.26
C ALA A 25 25.62 6.09 -26.43
N ASP A 26 26.89 6.03 -26.02
CA ASP A 26 27.43 4.96 -25.19
C ASP A 26 27.00 5.10 -23.72
N ALA A 27 26.95 6.34 -23.21
CA ALA A 27 26.40 6.63 -21.89
C ALA A 27 24.89 6.35 -21.82
N ARG A 28 24.15 6.69 -22.89
CA ARG A 28 22.74 6.35 -23.04
C ARG A 28 22.52 4.83 -23.06
N ARG A 29 23.29 4.10 -23.87
CA ARG A 29 23.15 2.64 -23.99
C ARG A 29 23.53 1.90 -22.71
N LEU A 30 24.58 2.34 -22.00
CA LEU A 30 24.92 1.81 -20.69
C LEU A 30 23.80 2.06 -19.66
N SER A 31 23.20 3.25 -19.68
CA SER A 31 22.07 3.59 -18.83
C SER A 31 20.80 2.78 -19.14
N GLU A 32 20.52 2.52 -20.42
CA GLU A 32 19.42 1.66 -20.88
C GLU A 32 19.64 0.20 -20.47
N GLU A 33 20.85 -0.35 -20.65
CA GLU A 33 21.20 -1.72 -20.26
C GLU A 33 21.14 -1.92 -18.73
N ILE A 34 21.59 -0.93 -17.95
CA ILE A 34 21.45 -0.93 -16.48
C ILE A 34 19.98 -0.85 -16.06
N ARG A 35 19.17 -0.02 -16.73
CA ARG A 35 17.73 0.13 -16.47
C ARG A 35 16.95 -1.15 -16.79
N GLU A 36 17.23 -1.79 -17.92
CA GLU A 36 16.59 -3.07 -18.31
C GLU A 36 16.92 -4.20 -17.32
N GLU A 37 18.16 -4.25 -16.84
CA GLU A 37 18.59 -5.24 -15.85
C GLU A 37 17.99 -4.97 -14.46
N TYR A 38 17.82 -3.70 -14.08
CA TYR A 38 17.14 -3.28 -12.85
C TYR A 38 15.62 -3.54 -12.89
N LEU A 39 14.96 -3.31 -14.02
CA LEU A 39 13.54 -3.65 -14.23
C LEU A 39 13.32 -5.17 -14.20
N ALA A 40 14.26 -5.96 -14.75
CA ALA A 40 14.21 -7.42 -14.64
C ALA A 40 14.39 -7.91 -13.20
N ILE A 41 15.19 -7.22 -12.39
CA ILE A 41 15.33 -7.51 -10.95
C ILE A 41 14.05 -7.12 -10.20
N GLY A 42 13.44 -5.97 -10.52
CA GLY A 42 12.14 -5.54 -9.98
C GLY A 42 11.02 -6.53 -10.29
N ALA A 43 10.95 -7.03 -11.53
CA ALA A 43 9.99 -8.06 -11.92
C ALA A 43 10.24 -9.41 -11.21
N ASN A 44 11.50 -9.75 -10.89
CA ASN A 44 11.82 -10.94 -10.08
C ASN A 44 11.46 -10.75 -8.59
N VAL A 45 11.50 -9.51 -8.08
CA VAL A 45 11.05 -9.16 -6.72
C VAL A 45 9.52 -9.17 -6.65
N GLU A 46 8.83 -8.60 -7.63
CA GLU A 46 7.37 -8.69 -7.77
C GLU A 46 6.92 -10.15 -7.97
N ALA A 47 7.67 -10.99 -8.69
CA ALA A 47 7.40 -12.42 -8.79
C ALA A 47 7.68 -13.20 -7.49
N LEU A 48 8.56 -12.68 -6.62
CA LEU A 48 8.80 -13.19 -5.26
C LEU A 48 7.72 -12.74 -4.27
N GLU A 49 7.15 -11.54 -4.47
CA GLU A 49 6.04 -10.98 -3.68
C GLU A 49 4.67 -11.55 -4.14
N ALA A 50 4.50 -11.85 -5.43
CA ALA A 50 3.32 -12.49 -6.00
C ALA A 50 3.29 -14.02 -5.80
N LEU A 51 4.37 -14.61 -5.27
CA LEU A 51 4.32 -15.91 -4.63
C LEU A 51 3.63 -15.73 -3.27
N ASP A 52 2.32 -15.50 -3.31
CA ASP A 52 1.51 -15.26 -2.14
C ASP A 52 1.55 -16.51 -1.23
N ILE A 53 2.37 -16.41 -0.19
CA ILE A 53 2.64 -17.47 0.76
C ILE A 53 1.39 -17.70 1.60
N GLU A 54 0.55 -16.69 1.81
CA GLU A 54 -0.71 -16.77 2.57
C GLU A 54 -1.77 -17.50 1.74
N ASP A 55 -1.92 -17.19 0.45
CA ASP A 55 -2.81 -17.96 -0.46
C ASP A 55 -2.39 -19.43 -0.59
N ARG A 56 -1.07 -19.71 -0.58
CA ARG A 56 -0.56 -21.09 -0.58
C ARG A 56 -0.68 -21.75 0.79
N LEU A 57 -0.63 -21.00 1.89
CA LEU A 57 -0.88 -21.45 3.26
C LEU A 57 -2.36 -21.81 3.42
N ASP A 58 -3.28 -20.97 2.92
CA ASP A 58 -4.73 -21.14 2.99
C ASP A 58 -5.21 -22.26 2.06
N ALA A 59 -4.66 -22.34 0.84
CA ALA A 59 -4.88 -23.49 -0.04
C ALA A 59 -4.34 -24.79 0.58
N MET A 60 -3.25 -24.72 1.36
CA MET A 60 -2.69 -25.89 2.05
C MET A 60 -3.37 -26.22 3.38
N GLU A 61 -3.85 -25.26 4.18
CA GLU A 61 -4.68 -25.49 5.36
C GLU A 61 -6.03 -26.08 4.93
N GLY A 62 -6.58 -25.62 3.81
CA GLY A 62 -7.71 -26.28 3.13
C GLY A 62 -7.40 -27.71 2.68
N THR A 63 -6.17 -27.99 2.22
CA THR A 63 -5.74 -29.33 1.80
C THR A 63 -5.44 -30.27 2.98
N VAL A 64 -4.89 -29.75 4.07
CA VAL A 64 -4.56 -30.47 5.32
C VAL A 64 -5.83 -30.79 6.11
N THR A 65 -6.82 -29.90 6.07
CA THR A 65 -8.13 -30.12 6.69
C THR A 65 -9.01 -31.08 5.85
N ALA A 66 -8.67 -31.28 4.57
CA ALA A 66 -9.42 -32.10 3.63
C ALA A 66 -8.68 -33.34 3.07
N GLY A 67 -7.63 -33.85 3.72
CA GLY A 67 -7.06 -35.19 3.48
C GLY A 67 -6.95 -35.65 2.01
N GLN A 68 -6.61 -34.76 1.06
CA GLN A 68 -6.59 -35.13 -0.35
C GLN A 68 -5.32 -35.93 -0.69
N ILE A 69 -5.45 -37.25 -0.64
CA ILE A 69 -4.52 -38.21 -1.24
C ILE A 69 -4.51 -37.96 -2.76
N SER A 70 -3.39 -37.46 -3.30
CA SER A 70 -3.31 -37.03 -4.70
C SER A 70 -2.88 -38.14 -5.68
N LYS A 71 -2.46 -39.31 -5.17
CA LYS A 71 -2.06 -40.49 -5.96
C LYS A 71 -2.65 -41.78 -5.42
N ALA A 72 -2.65 -42.82 -6.24
CA ALA A 72 -3.06 -44.14 -5.77
C ALA A 72 -2.19 -44.57 -4.57
N PRO A 73 -2.78 -45.19 -3.54
CA PRO A 73 -2.03 -45.64 -2.37
C PRO A 73 -0.85 -46.57 -2.73
N VAL A 74 0.15 -46.59 -1.86
CA VAL A 74 1.27 -47.54 -1.94
C VAL A 74 1.09 -48.63 -0.90
N GLU A 75 1.55 -49.82 -1.24
CA GLU A 75 1.51 -50.97 -0.34
C GLU A 75 2.50 -50.77 0.82
N LEU A 76 3.68 -50.20 0.54
CA LEU A 76 4.77 -50.04 1.50
C LEU A 76 5.52 -48.72 1.29
N VAL A 77 6.20 -48.24 2.34
CA VAL A 77 7.18 -47.15 2.24
C VAL A 77 8.57 -47.68 2.63
N ALA A 78 9.60 -47.25 1.90
CA ALA A 78 11.00 -47.53 2.17
C ALA A 78 11.69 -46.25 2.68
N PRO A 79 11.74 -46.03 4.02
CA PRO A 79 12.36 -44.85 4.63
C PRO A 79 13.90 -44.91 4.67
N ALA A 80 14.49 -45.97 4.11
CA ALA A 80 15.92 -46.17 3.98
C ALA A 80 16.28 -46.56 2.53
N ASN A 81 17.56 -46.49 2.20
CA ASN A 81 18.04 -46.82 0.87
C ASN A 81 17.80 -48.31 0.53
N VAL A 82 17.07 -48.57 -0.56
CA VAL A 82 16.76 -49.91 -1.08
C VAL A 82 17.36 -50.11 -2.47
N THR A 83 17.56 -51.36 -2.89
CA THR A 83 17.98 -51.62 -4.28
C THR A 83 16.75 -51.48 -5.18
N LEU A 84 16.80 -50.70 -6.26
CA LEU A 84 15.66 -50.58 -7.19
C LEU A 84 15.59 -51.76 -8.18
N SER A 85 15.79 -52.99 -7.69
CA SER A 85 15.68 -54.24 -8.44
C SER A 85 15.47 -55.43 -7.51
N GLY A 86 14.81 -56.48 -8.02
CA GLY A 86 14.50 -57.69 -7.26
C GLY A 86 13.41 -57.47 -6.22
N GLU A 87 12.66 -58.53 -5.90
CA GLU A 87 11.70 -58.47 -4.80
C GLU A 87 12.45 -58.46 -3.45
N GLN A 88 12.01 -57.62 -2.53
CA GLN A 88 12.69 -57.35 -1.26
C GLN A 88 11.70 -57.32 -0.11
N THR A 89 12.17 -57.61 1.10
CA THR A 89 11.37 -57.40 2.32
C THR A 89 11.51 -55.95 2.76
N ILE A 90 10.42 -55.19 2.70
CA ILE A 90 10.32 -53.80 3.15
C ILE A 90 9.24 -53.73 4.23
N ASP A 91 9.58 -53.11 5.36
CA ASP A 91 8.70 -52.98 6.52
C ASP A 91 7.99 -54.30 6.93
N GLY A 92 8.76 -55.39 6.98
CA GLY A 92 8.28 -56.73 7.33
C GLY A 92 7.56 -57.49 6.21
N VAL A 93 7.26 -56.86 5.07
CA VAL A 93 6.49 -57.46 3.97
C VAL A 93 7.39 -57.74 2.75
N LEU A 94 7.37 -58.97 2.24
CA LEU A 94 8.04 -59.31 0.98
C LEU A 94 7.24 -58.75 -0.21
N THR A 95 7.86 -57.90 -1.01
CA THR A 95 7.23 -57.29 -2.19
C THR A 95 6.93 -58.33 -3.27
N SER A 96 5.86 -58.10 -4.06
CA SER A 96 5.51 -58.93 -5.21
C SER A 96 4.72 -58.12 -6.23
N ALA A 97 5.41 -57.46 -7.16
CA ALA A 97 4.82 -56.41 -8.01
C ALA A 97 4.12 -55.29 -7.23
N SER A 98 4.65 -54.99 -6.04
CA SER A 98 4.10 -54.06 -5.06
C SER A 98 4.37 -52.61 -5.44
N ARG A 99 3.47 -51.69 -5.05
CA ARG A 99 3.72 -50.24 -5.15
C ARG A 99 4.44 -49.77 -3.89
N VAL A 100 5.61 -49.18 -4.04
CA VAL A 100 6.46 -48.78 -2.91
C VAL A 100 6.81 -47.29 -3.04
N ALA A 101 6.55 -46.52 -1.99
CA ALA A 101 7.08 -45.16 -1.85
C ALA A 101 8.54 -45.24 -1.39
N VAL A 102 9.47 -44.81 -2.23
CA VAL A 102 10.91 -44.79 -1.93
C VAL A 102 11.31 -43.37 -1.56
N THR A 103 11.64 -43.14 -0.30
CA THR A 103 11.75 -41.77 0.27
C THR A 103 13.16 -41.37 0.67
N ASN A 104 14.11 -42.32 0.70
CA ASN A 104 15.46 -42.07 1.23
C ASN A 104 16.58 -42.84 0.48
N GLN A 105 16.64 -42.71 -0.84
CA GLN A 105 17.76 -43.21 -1.65
C GLN A 105 19.03 -42.39 -1.41
N SER A 106 20.19 -43.05 -1.46
CA SER A 106 21.51 -42.39 -1.47
C SER A 106 21.66 -41.38 -2.61
N SER A 107 20.90 -41.60 -3.69
CA SER A 107 20.78 -40.76 -4.86
C SER A 107 19.39 -40.12 -4.86
N ALA A 108 19.25 -38.88 -4.39
CA ALA A 108 17.92 -38.27 -4.17
C ALA A 108 17.05 -38.15 -5.45
N GLN A 109 17.65 -38.12 -6.64
CA GLN A 109 16.93 -38.18 -7.93
C GLN A 109 16.20 -39.52 -8.17
N GLN A 110 16.51 -40.56 -7.39
CA GLN A 110 15.86 -41.87 -7.40
C GLN A 110 14.72 -42.00 -6.39
N ASN A 111 14.42 -40.98 -5.59
CA ASN A 111 13.22 -41.01 -4.75
C ASN A 111 11.95 -40.95 -5.62
N GLY A 112 10.86 -41.51 -5.12
CA GLY A 112 9.55 -41.52 -5.78
C GLY A 112 8.80 -42.83 -5.60
N ILE A 113 7.72 -43.03 -6.36
CA ILE A 113 6.88 -44.22 -6.28
C ILE A 113 7.32 -45.23 -7.35
N TYR A 114 7.54 -46.48 -6.93
CA TYR A 114 8.00 -47.57 -7.79
C TYR A 114 7.05 -48.77 -7.75
N VAL A 115 7.01 -49.53 -8.83
CA VAL A 115 6.43 -50.87 -8.91
C VAL A 115 7.56 -51.88 -8.89
N THR A 116 7.55 -52.78 -7.91
CA THR A 116 8.60 -53.80 -7.74
C THR A 116 8.56 -54.86 -8.84
N ALA A 117 9.68 -55.52 -9.07
CA ALA A 117 9.78 -56.63 -10.01
C ALA A 117 10.99 -57.52 -9.67
N SER A 118 11.04 -58.74 -10.22
CA SER A 118 12.23 -59.61 -10.14
C SER A 118 13.45 -59.02 -10.86
N GLY A 119 13.25 -58.14 -11.83
CA GLY A 119 14.25 -57.34 -12.52
C GLY A 119 14.36 -55.92 -11.96
N ALA A 120 14.72 -54.94 -12.80
CA ALA A 120 14.73 -53.53 -12.39
C ALA A 120 13.30 -53.05 -12.08
N TRP A 121 13.15 -52.28 -11.01
CA TRP A 121 11.88 -51.65 -10.67
C TRP A 121 11.58 -50.51 -11.64
N THR A 122 10.30 -50.26 -11.85
CA THR A 122 9.84 -49.17 -12.73
C THR A 122 9.16 -48.09 -11.90
N ARG A 123 9.31 -46.81 -12.26
CA ARG A 123 8.51 -45.75 -11.63
C ARG A 123 7.03 -45.99 -11.93
N ALA A 124 6.18 -45.72 -10.96
CA ALA A 124 4.74 -45.82 -11.12
C ALA A 124 4.24 -44.79 -12.15
N THR A 125 3.23 -45.17 -12.94
CA THR A 125 2.69 -44.39 -14.07
C THR A 125 2.07 -43.03 -13.69
N ASP A 126 1.78 -42.82 -12.42
CA ASP A 126 1.26 -41.58 -11.85
C ASP A 126 2.37 -40.71 -11.23
N MET A 127 3.64 -41.14 -11.29
CA MET A 127 4.84 -40.41 -10.86
C MET A 127 6.06 -40.71 -11.77
N ASP A 128 5.84 -40.81 -13.08
CA ASP A 128 6.83 -41.18 -14.11
C ASP A 128 7.27 -40.03 -15.04
N THR A 129 6.74 -38.82 -14.84
CA THR A 129 7.13 -37.61 -15.58
C THR A 129 7.37 -36.44 -14.65
N SER A 130 8.19 -35.46 -15.06
CA SER A 130 8.52 -34.27 -14.24
C SER A 130 7.28 -33.57 -13.66
N ALA A 131 6.26 -33.36 -14.51
CA ALA A 131 5.02 -32.68 -14.12
C ALA A 131 4.19 -33.44 -13.06
N LYS A 132 4.47 -34.72 -12.82
CA LYS A 132 3.70 -35.57 -11.91
C LYS A 132 4.34 -35.74 -10.53
N VAL A 133 5.52 -35.18 -10.29
CA VAL A 133 6.32 -35.41 -9.07
C VAL A 133 6.05 -34.39 -7.98
N ASN A 134 5.92 -33.11 -8.34
CA ASN A 134 5.87 -32.04 -7.34
C ASN A 134 4.59 -32.08 -6.50
N LEU A 135 4.73 -31.82 -5.19
CA LEU A 135 3.66 -31.78 -4.19
C LEU A 135 2.73 -33.01 -4.20
N THR A 136 3.28 -34.18 -4.50
CA THR A 136 2.54 -35.43 -4.59
C THR A 136 2.44 -36.09 -3.21
N THR A 137 1.23 -36.43 -2.76
CA THR A 137 0.97 -37.09 -1.48
C THR A 137 0.43 -38.49 -1.71
N VAL A 138 0.96 -39.46 -0.97
CA VAL A 138 0.53 -40.86 -1.03
C VAL A 138 0.27 -41.43 0.36
N LEU A 139 -0.79 -42.23 0.48
CA LEU A 139 -1.10 -43.02 1.66
C LEU A 139 -0.40 -44.38 1.59
N VAL A 140 0.15 -44.84 2.70
CA VAL A 140 0.74 -46.17 2.86
C VAL A 140 -0.30 -47.12 3.47
N GLU A 141 -0.66 -48.20 2.78
CA GLU A 141 -1.74 -49.10 3.23
C GLU A 141 -1.26 -50.27 4.09
N GLY A 142 0.01 -50.68 3.96
CA GLY A 142 0.56 -51.86 4.61
C GLY A 142 1.92 -51.62 5.26
N GLY A 143 2.55 -52.72 5.69
CA GLY A 143 3.79 -52.69 6.47
C GLY A 143 3.54 -52.82 7.97
N GLU A 144 4.51 -53.37 8.70
CA GLU A 144 4.40 -53.60 10.15
C GLU A 144 4.53 -52.31 10.97
N THR A 145 5.30 -51.33 10.49
CA THR A 145 5.67 -50.12 11.23
C THR A 145 5.06 -48.85 10.65
N HIS A 146 4.96 -48.77 9.32
CA HIS A 146 4.64 -47.54 8.59
C HIS A 146 3.28 -47.58 7.88
N GLY A 147 2.43 -48.56 8.18
CA GLY A 147 1.06 -48.61 7.70
C GLY A 147 0.23 -47.43 8.20
N ALA A 148 -0.67 -46.92 7.35
CA ALA A 148 -1.52 -45.74 7.55
C ALA A 148 -0.77 -44.38 7.64
N GLU A 149 0.53 -44.34 7.36
CA GLU A 149 1.27 -43.08 7.23
C GLU A 149 0.99 -42.39 5.88
N SER A 150 1.16 -41.07 5.84
CA SER A 150 1.14 -40.28 4.59
C SER A 150 2.49 -39.65 4.32
N TRP A 151 2.94 -39.73 3.06
CA TRP A 151 4.23 -39.22 2.62
C TRP A 151 4.06 -38.25 1.44
N LYS A 152 4.77 -37.13 1.48
CA LYS A 152 4.73 -36.09 0.45
C LYS A 152 6.08 -35.98 -0.25
N PHE A 153 6.05 -35.95 -1.58
CA PHE A 153 7.19 -35.76 -2.48
C PHE A 153 7.18 -34.35 -3.06
N TRP A 154 8.35 -33.72 -3.19
CA TRP A 154 8.50 -32.41 -3.83
C TRP A 154 9.89 -32.22 -4.45
N VAL A 155 10.00 -31.14 -5.22
CA VAL A 155 11.21 -30.70 -5.93
C VAL A 155 11.44 -29.21 -5.66
N ALA A 156 12.70 -28.76 -5.69
CA ALA A 156 13.06 -27.39 -5.28
C ALA A 156 12.59 -26.29 -6.27
N ASP A 157 12.43 -26.66 -7.54
CA ASP A 157 12.01 -25.76 -8.62
C ASP A 157 11.15 -26.55 -9.63
N PRO A 158 9.81 -26.48 -9.54
CA PRO A 158 8.93 -27.30 -10.37
C PRO A 158 8.88 -26.91 -11.83
N ASP A 159 9.19 -25.65 -12.16
CA ASP A 159 9.12 -25.13 -13.54
C ASP A 159 10.35 -25.54 -14.36
N THR A 160 11.46 -25.84 -13.69
CA THR A 160 12.71 -26.29 -14.32
C THR A 160 13.06 -27.76 -14.03
N PHE A 161 12.27 -28.46 -13.20
CA PHE A 161 12.54 -29.82 -12.75
C PHE A 161 12.64 -30.85 -13.88
N THR A 162 13.77 -31.56 -13.91
CA THR A 162 14.03 -32.69 -14.80
C THR A 162 14.11 -34.01 -14.02
N LEU A 163 13.11 -34.88 -14.24
CA LEU A 163 13.04 -36.19 -13.60
C LEU A 163 14.23 -37.08 -14.01
N GLY A 164 14.95 -37.57 -13.00
CA GLY A 164 16.10 -38.46 -13.18
C GLY A 164 17.46 -37.77 -13.13
N SER A 165 17.51 -36.43 -13.17
CA SER A 165 18.72 -35.65 -12.87
C SER A 165 18.60 -34.91 -11.54
N ASP A 166 17.44 -34.33 -11.27
CA ASP A 166 17.27 -33.39 -10.17
C ASP A 166 16.76 -34.10 -8.91
N ALA A 167 17.18 -33.62 -7.75
CA ALA A 167 16.86 -34.25 -6.47
C ALA A 167 15.36 -34.20 -6.16
N ILE A 168 14.81 -35.32 -5.70
CA ILE A 168 13.44 -35.43 -5.21
C ILE A 168 13.50 -35.63 -3.71
N ALA A 169 12.85 -34.76 -2.96
CA ALA A 169 12.76 -34.86 -1.51
C ALA A 169 11.41 -35.49 -1.09
N ALA A 170 11.40 -36.14 0.07
CA ALA A 170 10.24 -36.79 0.64
C ALA A 170 10.20 -36.61 2.16
N VAL A 171 9.01 -36.41 2.72
CA VAL A 171 8.80 -36.18 4.16
C VAL A 171 7.51 -36.86 4.58
N LYS A 172 7.51 -37.32 5.82
CA LYS A 172 6.32 -37.83 6.49
C LYS A 172 5.43 -36.65 6.90
N VAL A 173 4.14 -36.73 6.62
CA VAL A 173 3.17 -35.68 6.94
C VAL A 173 2.58 -35.96 8.32
N ASP A 174 3.27 -35.51 9.37
CA ASP A 174 2.90 -35.80 10.77
C ASP A 174 2.28 -34.60 11.53
N ASP A 175 2.60 -33.36 11.16
CA ASP A 175 1.89 -32.15 11.59
C ASP A 175 2.15 -30.95 10.63
N PRO A 176 1.33 -29.89 10.67
CA PRO A 176 1.52 -28.68 9.86
C PRO A 176 2.81 -27.89 10.19
N LYS A 177 3.40 -28.09 11.37
CA LYS A 177 4.54 -27.33 11.91
C LYS A 177 5.86 -27.76 11.28
N SER A 178 6.06 -29.06 11.07
CA SER A 178 7.26 -29.63 10.45
C SER A 178 7.46 -29.19 8.99
N LEU A 179 6.36 -28.97 8.27
CA LEU A 179 6.37 -28.47 6.89
C LEU A 179 6.67 -26.96 6.83
N LYS A 180 6.17 -26.20 7.82
CA LYS A 180 6.46 -24.77 8.00
C LYS A 180 7.94 -24.52 8.28
N ASP A 181 8.52 -25.25 9.24
CA ASP A 181 9.92 -25.08 9.65
C ASP A 181 10.91 -25.35 8.48
N TYR A 182 10.52 -26.18 7.51
CA TYR A 182 11.31 -26.49 6.31
C TYR A 182 11.14 -25.45 5.19
N LEU A 183 9.93 -24.93 4.97
CA LEU A 183 9.68 -23.85 4.00
C LEU A 183 10.45 -22.57 4.38
N ASP A 184 10.48 -22.27 5.68
CA ASP A 184 11.22 -21.15 6.27
C ASP A 184 12.74 -21.27 6.00
N ALA A 185 13.30 -22.49 5.97
CA ALA A 185 14.71 -22.75 5.70
C ALA A 185 15.11 -22.57 4.21
N GLU A 186 14.23 -22.95 3.29
CA GLU A 186 14.42 -22.86 1.83
C GLU A 186 14.24 -21.42 1.33
N ILE A 187 13.24 -20.70 1.86
CA ILE A 187 13.02 -19.26 1.65
C ILE A 187 14.27 -18.50 2.10
N SER A 188 14.78 -18.81 3.29
CA SER A 188 16.04 -18.25 3.77
C SER A 188 17.22 -18.55 2.82
N GLY A 189 17.21 -19.69 2.11
CA GLY A 189 18.22 -20.07 1.11
C GLY A 189 18.18 -19.24 -0.17
N LYS A 190 16.99 -19.07 -0.75
CA LYS A 190 16.80 -18.27 -1.98
C LYS A 190 16.97 -16.78 -1.70
N VAL A 191 16.51 -16.29 -0.55
CA VAL A 191 16.77 -14.91 -0.07
C VAL A 191 18.28 -14.66 0.05
N ARG A 192 19.07 -15.60 0.59
CA ARG A 192 20.55 -15.47 0.65
C ARG A 192 21.21 -15.35 -0.74
N GLN A 193 20.69 -16.04 -1.75
CA GLN A 193 21.24 -16.01 -3.11
C GLN A 193 20.88 -14.71 -3.85
N THR A 194 19.66 -14.22 -3.66
CA THR A 194 19.18 -12.93 -4.18
C THR A 194 19.91 -11.77 -3.49
N VAL A 195 19.98 -11.76 -2.15
CA VAL A 195 20.71 -10.73 -1.37
C VAL A 195 22.19 -10.66 -1.73
N ARG A 196 22.86 -11.80 -1.99
CA ARG A 196 24.25 -11.79 -2.49
C ARG A 196 24.37 -11.04 -3.83
N ARG A 197 23.50 -11.35 -4.79
CA ARG A 197 23.50 -10.67 -6.11
C ARG A 197 23.12 -9.19 -6.02
N THR A 198 22.19 -8.85 -5.13
CA THR A 198 21.78 -7.46 -4.86
C THR A 198 22.86 -6.66 -4.13
N SER A 199 23.64 -7.28 -3.23
CA SER A 199 24.77 -6.65 -2.53
C SER A 199 25.99 -6.41 -3.45
N GLU A 200 26.21 -7.27 -4.45
CA GLU A 200 27.24 -7.12 -5.48
C GLU A 200 26.89 -5.98 -6.47
N LEU A 201 25.60 -5.79 -6.78
CA LEU A 201 25.10 -4.69 -7.63
C LEU A 201 24.92 -3.38 -6.85
N GLY A 202 24.53 -3.44 -5.57
CA GLY A 202 24.53 -2.32 -4.64
C GLY A 202 25.93 -1.76 -4.41
N HIS A 203 26.98 -2.60 -4.44
CA HIS A 203 28.37 -2.15 -4.50
C HIS A 203 28.67 -1.36 -5.78
N ALA A 204 28.15 -1.78 -6.95
CA ALA A 204 28.37 -1.06 -8.21
C ALA A 204 27.59 0.29 -8.26
N ALA A 205 26.42 0.38 -7.63
CA ALA A 205 25.61 1.59 -7.54
C ALA A 205 26.05 2.55 -6.40
N ALA A 206 26.56 2.02 -5.29
CA ALA A 206 27.16 2.81 -4.20
C ALA A 206 28.49 3.46 -4.64
N VAL A 207 29.27 2.79 -5.50
CA VAL A 207 30.45 3.39 -6.15
C VAL A 207 30.07 4.57 -7.07
N ALA A 208 28.83 4.65 -7.54
CA ALA A 208 28.35 5.76 -8.36
C ALA A 208 27.64 6.89 -7.56
N SER A 209 27.27 6.67 -6.30
CA SER A 209 26.48 7.61 -5.48
C SER A 209 27.18 8.08 -4.20
N ILE A 210 28.23 7.40 -3.73
CA ILE A 210 29.15 7.92 -2.71
C ILE A 210 30.22 8.77 -3.40
N ALA A 211 29.79 9.87 -4.00
CA ALA A 211 30.65 11.02 -4.27
C ALA A 211 30.47 12.04 -3.12
N VAL A 212 30.53 11.57 -1.87
CA VAL A 212 30.86 12.45 -0.75
C VAL A 212 32.33 12.20 -0.45
N ALA A 213 33.17 12.98 -1.13
CA ALA A 213 34.60 13.13 -0.91
C ALA A 213 35.34 11.83 -0.53
N GLU A 214 35.41 10.86 -1.44
CA GLU A 214 36.61 10.05 -1.44
C GLU A 214 37.79 11.02 -1.62
N ASN A 215 38.75 11.02 -0.69
CA ASN A 215 40.09 11.52 -0.96
C ASN A 215 40.77 10.57 -1.96
N SER A 216 40.12 10.38 -3.11
CA SER A 216 40.54 9.53 -4.21
C SER A 216 41.78 10.21 -4.80
N PRO A 217 42.97 9.68 -4.49
CA PRO A 217 44.19 10.43 -4.71
C PRO A 217 44.42 10.61 -6.21
N THR A 218 44.55 11.86 -6.65
CA THR A 218 44.77 12.22 -8.06
C THR A 218 46.24 12.10 -8.48
N SER A 219 47.13 11.82 -7.53
CA SER A 219 48.57 11.75 -7.72
C SER A 219 49.20 10.78 -6.70
N PHE A 220 50.45 10.40 -6.91
CA PHE A 220 51.06 9.30 -6.16
C PHE A 220 52.55 9.57 -5.88
N PHE A 221 52.97 9.42 -4.62
CA PHE A 221 54.38 9.36 -4.25
C PHE A 221 54.83 7.91 -4.33
N ALA A 222 55.78 7.59 -5.21
CA ALA A 222 56.21 6.21 -5.39
C ALA A 222 57.09 5.73 -4.22
N ALA A 223 57.02 4.44 -3.85
CA ALA A 223 57.92 3.84 -2.85
C ALA A 223 59.41 4.07 -3.20
N SER A 224 59.75 4.19 -4.48
CA SER A 224 61.11 4.52 -4.95
C SER A 224 61.63 5.89 -4.50
N GLU A 225 60.76 6.79 -4.05
CA GLU A 225 61.12 8.11 -3.54
C GLU A 225 61.71 8.08 -2.12
N GLY A 226 61.64 6.92 -1.43
CA GLY A 226 62.37 6.66 -0.18
C GLY A 226 61.66 7.09 1.11
N TYR A 227 60.36 7.37 1.05
CA TYR A 227 59.50 7.55 2.23
C TYR A 227 59.17 6.21 2.87
N SER A 228 59.11 6.12 4.20
CA SER A 228 58.91 4.87 4.92
C SER A 228 57.61 4.80 5.72
N ASP A 229 57.05 5.96 6.05
CA ASP A 229 55.85 6.07 6.89
C ASP A 229 55.02 7.26 6.46
N TRP A 230 53.71 7.11 6.56
CA TRP A 230 52.73 8.13 6.24
C TRP A 230 51.72 8.24 7.37
N SER A 231 51.26 9.46 7.64
CA SER A 231 50.20 9.66 8.62
C SER A 231 49.26 10.80 8.27
N LEU A 232 47.97 10.61 8.57
CA LEU A 232 46.92 11.61 8.39
C LEU A 232 46.07 11.71 9.67
N GLY A 233 45.63 12.93 10.01
CA GLY A 233 44.74 13.20 11.15
C GLY A 233 43.30 13.42 10.71
N PHE A 234 42.36 12.93 11.51
CA PHE A 234 40.91 13.05 11.34
C PHE A 234 40.31 13.71 12.58
N ASP A 235 39.85 14.95 12.46
CA ASP A 235 39.26 15.71 13.56
C ASP A 235 37.77 15.37 13.70
N VAL A 236 37.34 14.82 14.84
CA VAL A 236 35.92 14.52 15.10
C VAL A 236 35.14 15.84 15.25
N GLY A 237 33.97 15.91 14.62
CA GLY A 237 33.15 17.11 14.43
C GLY A 237 33.41 17.83 13.10
N ASN A 238 34.51 17.53 12.41
CA ASN A 238 34.86 18.12 11.12
C ASN A 238 35.01 17.07 10.00
N ASP A 239 35.83 16.04 10.26
CA ASP A 239 36.18 14.99 9.30
C ASP A 239 35.43 13.67 9.60
N LEU A 240 34.98 13.48 10.85
CA LEU A 240 34.16 12.38 11.34
C LEU A 240 33.01 12.93 12.20
N ALA A 241 31.85 12.29 12.23
CA ALA A 241 30.79 12.63 13.18
C ALA A 241 31.02 11.93 14.54
N VAL A 242 30.53 12.54 15.64
CA VAL A 242 30.57 11.89 16.96
C VAL A 242 29.68 10.65 16.93
N GLY A 243 30.23 9.51 17.34
CA GLY A 243 29.55 8.21 17.31
C GLY A 243 29.71 7.41 16.02
N ASP A 244 30.49 7.90 15.04
CA ASP A 244 30.79 7.12 13.83
C ASP A 244 31.49 5.80 14.20
N ALA A 245 30.93 4.70 13.69
CA ALA A 245 31.46 3.35 13.87
C ALA A 245 32.62 3.09 12.90
N ILE A 246 33.79 2.70 13.42
CA ILE A 246 35.03 2.54 12.64
C ILE A 246 35.66 1.17 12.92
N ASP A 247 35.97 0.43 11.86
CA ASP A 247 36.65 -0.87 11.93
C ASP A 247 37.56 -1.16 10.70
N VAL A 248 37.79 -0.17 9.81
CA VAL A 248 38.70 -0.33 8.66
C VAL A 248 39.41 0.98 8.28
N VAL A 249 40.68 0.87 7.86
CA VAL A 249 41.46 1.93 7.20
C VAL A 249 41.62 1.60 5.73
N ARG A 250 41.48 2.57 4.84
CA ARG A 250 41.72 2.43 3.40
C ARG A 250 42.83 3.37 2.95
N ALA A 251 43.74 2.89 2.10
CA ALA A 251 44.77 3.73 1.47
C ALA A 251 45.22 3.18 0.11
N LEU A 252 45.55 4.08 -0.83
CA LEU A 252 46.26 3.75 -2.07
C LEU A 252 47.76 3.72 -1.80
N ILE A 253 48.37 2.54 -1.85
CA ILE A 253 49.80 2.36 -1.54
C ILE A 253 50.52 1.49 -2.57
N ASP A 254 51.84 1.65 -2.66
CA ASP A 254 52.75 0.70 -3.31
C ASP A 254 53.91 0.37 -2.37
N VAL A 255 54.57 -0.75 -2.62
CA VAL A 255 55.60 -1.31 -1.73
C VAL A 255 56.85 -1.66 -2.54
N THR A 256 57.98 -1.86 -1.85
CA THR A 256 59.19 -2.41 -2.49
C THR A 256 59.18 -3.93 -2.45
N ALA A 257 60.10 -4.57 -3.19
CA ALA A 257 60.23 -6.03 -3.20
C ALA A 257 60.74 -6.59 -1.86
N THR A 258 61.26 -5.75 -0.97
CA THR A 258 61.78 -6.14 0.35
C THR A 258 60.72 -6.06 1.46
N THR A 259 59.56 -5.46 1.18
CA THR A 259 58.49 -5.27 2.15
C THR A 259 57.75 -6.58 2.39
N GLN A 260 57.57 -6.93 3.66
CA GLN A 260 56.89 -8.17 4.10
C GLN A 260 55.63 -7.88 4.90
N VAL A 261 55.59 -6.77 5.64
CA VAL A 261 54.45 -6.40 6.49
C VAL A 261 54.12 -4.93 6.30
N ILE A 262 52.82 -4.62 6.22
CA ILE A 262 52.29 -3.26 6.39
C ILE A 262 51.70 -3.16 7.78
N ARG A 263 52.15 -2.18 8.54
CA ARG A 263 51.71 -1.91 9.90
C ARG A 263 50.86 -0.65 9.91
N VAL A 264 49.68 -0.75 10.50
CA VAL A 264 48.76 0.36 10.72
C VAL A 264 48.62 0.62 12.22
N LYS A 265 48.77 1.87 12.62
CA LYS A 265 48.52 2.32 13.99
C LYS A 265 47.48 3.42 14.00
N VAL A 266 46.60 3.37 14.98
CA VAL A 266 45.63 4.43 15.24
C VAL A 266 45.96 5.06 16.58
N TRP A 267 46.25 6.36 16.56
CA TRP A 267 46.52 7.15 17.75
C TRP A 267 45.38 8.11 18.02
N LYS A 268 45.16 8.42 19.29
CA LYS A 268 44.17 9.36 19.77
C LYS A 268 44.88 10.60 20.35
N ARG A 269 44.49 11.79 19.91
CA ARG A 269 44.98 13.07 20.42
C ARG A 269 43.79 13.98 20.75
N ALA A 270 43.84 14.71 21.85
CA ALA A 270 42.79 15.68 22.18
C ALA A 270 42.81 16.86 21.19
N LEU A 271 41.65 17.28 20.67
CA LEU A 271 41.55 18.44 19.78
C LEU A 271 41.96 19.75 20.47
N SER A 272 41.77 19.81 21.79
CA SER A 272 42.22 20.93 22.63
C SER A 272 43.74 21.10 22.69
N ASP A 273 44.54 20.09 22.30
CA ASP A 273 45.99 20.23 22.19
C ASP A 273 46.38 20.90 20.87
N THR A 274 46.44 22.24 20.91
CA THR A 274 46.84 23.08 19.77
C THR A 274 48.37 23.17 19.60
N GLY A 275 49.15 22.79 20.62
CA GLY A 275 50.63 22.93 20.62
C GLY A 275 51.35 21.91 19.74
N THR A 276 50.68 20.80 19.41
CA THR A 276 51.20 19.68 18.61
C THR A 276 50.56 19.59 17.21
N GLN A 277 49.83 20.61 16.77
CA GLN A 277 49.15 20.62 15.46
C GLN A 277 50.07 20.44 14.25
N GLY A 278 51.35 20.80 14.37
CA GLY A 278 52.37 20.62 13.33
C GLY A 278 53.25 19.39 13.49
N ALA A 279 52.90 18.45 14.36
CA ALA A 279 53.70 17.27 14.67
C ALA A 279 52.89 15.97 14.44
N GLY A 280 53.50 15.00 13.75
CA GLY A 280 52.90 13.68 13.53
C GLY A 280 52.71 12.87 14.82
N PRO A 281 52.16 11.64 14.73
CA PRO A 281 51.80 10.82 15.90
C PRO A 281 53.00 10.37 16.74
N GLY A 282 52.73 10.05 18.01
CA GLY A 282 53.72 9.58 19.01
C GLY A 282 54.30 10.68 19.90
N GLN A 283 53.60 11.82 20.05
CA GLN A 283 53.99 12.90 20.96
C GLN A 283 53.58 12.61 22.40
N ALA A 284 54.18 13.32 23.36
CA ALA A 284 53.78 13.27 24.77
C ALA A 284 52.32 13.78 24.90
N GLY A 285 51.37 12.88 25.14
CA GLY A 285 49.93 13.17 25.18
C GLY A 285 49.11 12.35 24.19
N ASP A 286 49.75 11.73 23.19
CA ASP A 286 49.07 10.78 22.29
C ASP A 286 48.84 9.44 22.98
N VAL A 287 47.67 8.85 22.73
CA VAL A 287 47.32 7.51 23.19
C VAL A 287 47.27 6.58 21.98
N LEU A 288 48.15 5.58 21.93
CA LEU A 288 48.06 4.53 20.92
C LEU A 288 46.82 3.67 21.22
N LEU A 289 45.85 3.68 20.32
CA LEU A 289 44.59 2.93 20.48
C LEU A 289 44.78 1.48 20.03
N GLN A 290 45.38 1.27 18.85
CA GLN A 290 45.64 -0.08 18.33
C GLN A 290 46.76 -0.09 17.30
N THR A 291 47.37 -1.27 17.13
CA THR A 291 48.34 -1.60 16.08
C THR A 291 47.90 -2.87 15.37
N ARG A 292 47.95 -2.86 14.03
CA ARG A 292 47.55 -3.98 13.18
C ARG A 292 48.63 -4.21 12.13
N ASP A 293 49.13 -5.44 12.07
CA ASP A 293 50.12 -5.89 11.09
C ASP A 293 49.44 -6.77 10.05
N LEU A 294 49.59 -6.42 8.77
CA LEU A 294 49.14 -7.23 7.64
C LEU A 294 50.35 -7.69 6.85
N ALA A 295 50.48 -9.00 6.64
CA ALA A 295 51.49 -9.53 5.74
C ALA A 295 51.16 -9.11 4.31
N VAL A 296 52.16 -8.66 3.56
CA VAL A 296 51.99 -8.27 2.15
C VAL A 296 51.44 -9.44 1.33
N SER A 297 51.77 -10.69 1.70
CA SER A 297 51.22 -11.92 1.11
C SER A 297 49.71 -12.07 1.23
N ASP A 298 49.11 -11.45 2.25
CA ASP A 298 47.69 -11.54 2.54
C ASP A 298 46.91 -10.39 1.89
N THR A 299 47.64 -9.50 1.20
CA THR A 299 47.10 -8.39 0.42
C THR A 299 47.23 -8.69 -1.09
N LYS A 300 46.60 -7.87 -1.93
CA LYS A 300 46.78 -7.93 -3.40
C LYS A 300 47.92 -7.02 -3.89
N LEU A 301 48.82 -6.58 -3.01
CA LEU A 301 49.90 -5.66 -3.37
C LEU A 301 50.95 -6.33 -4.24
N VAL A 302 51.47 -5.58 -5.22
CA VAL A 302 52.58 -5.98 -6.08
C VAL A 302 53.65 -4.90 -5.98
N PRO A 303 54.93 -5.24 -5.76
CA PRO A 303 55.98 -4.24 -5.65
C PRO A 303 56.01 -3.24 -6.82
N GLY A 304 56.03 -1.94 -6.51
CA GLY A 304 56.04 -0.85 -7.48
C GLY A 304 54.71 -0.61 -8.23
N ILE A 305 53.61 -1.24 -7.82
CA ILE A 305 52.27 -1.00 -8.38
C ILE A 305 51.34 -0.50 -7.29
N ALA A 306 50.88 0.75 -7.43
CA ALA A 306 49.90 1.35 -6.53
C ALA A 306 48.57 0.59 -6.55
N ARG A 307 48.07 0.21 -5.38
CA ARG A 307 46.75 -0.42 -5.19
C ARG A 307 46.09 0.05 -3.92
N THR A 308 44.77 0.19 -3.96
CA THR A 308 43.96 0.45 -2.77
C THR A 308 43.91 -0.81 -1.92
N VAL A 309 44.24 -0.67 -0.64
CA VAL A 309 44.24 -1.75 0.34
C VAL A 309 43.37 -1.35 1.52
N GLU A 310 42.60 -2.33 2.02
CA GLU A 310 41.82 -2.21 3.24
C GLU A 310 42.58 -2.89 4.39
N PHE A 311 42.73 -2.18 5.49
CA PHE A 311 43.37 -2.65 6.71
C PHE A 311 42.30 -2.76 7.80
N PRO A 312 41.85 -3.98 8.13
CA PRO A 312 40.84 -4.17 9.17
C PRO A 312 41.40 -3.76 10.54
N LEU A 313 40.56 -3.08 11.30
CA LEU A 313 40.80 -2.62 12.66
C LEU A 313 39.88 -3.34 13.64
N GLU A 314 40.20 -3.26 14.92
CA GLU A 314 39.23 -3.53 15.97
C GLU A 314 38.22 -2.39 16.04
N TYR A 315 36.94 -2.73 16.18
CA TYR A 315 35.85 -1.75 16.24
C TYR A 315 36.06 -0.70 17.32
N PHE A 316 35.83 0.57 16.98
CA PHE A 316 35.71 1.67 17.93
C PHE A 316 34.76 2.75 17.39
N GLU A 317 34.25 3.59 18.30
CA GLU A 317 33.39 4.72 17.96
C GLU A 317 34.15 6.04 18.07
N ALA A 318 33.85 6.98 17.18
CA ALA A 318 34.46 8.29 17.16
C ALA A 318 34.01 9.14 18.35
N GLU A 319 34.95 9.50 19.22
CA GLU A 319 34.68 10.26 20.45
C GLU A 319 34.71 11.78 20.22
N GLU A 320 33.87 12.52 20.94
CA GLU A 320 33.87 13.99 20.92
C GLU A 320 35.22 14.57 21.41
N ASP A 321 35.62 15.73 20.88
CA ASP A 321 36.86 16.45 21.21
C ASP A 321 38.18 15.69 20.90
N VAL A 322 38.15 14.77 19.93
CA VAL A 322 39.28 13.90 19.58
C VAL A 322 39.71 14.03 18.12
N CYS A 323 41.02 13.94 17.88
CA CYS A 323 41.63 13.72 16.58
C CYS A 323 42.22 12.30 16.53
N TYR A 324 41.83 11.52 15.53
CA TYR A 324 42.45 10.22 15.26
C TYR A 324 43.59 10.39 14.25
N LEU A 325 44.79 9.97 14.60
CA LEU A 325 45.96 9.98 13.72
C LEU A 325 46.25 8.56 13.26
N VAL A 326 46.09 8.30 11.96
CA VAL A 326 46.40 7.00 11.35
C VAL A 326 47.84 7.05 10.86
N GLU A 327 48.67 6.10 11.29
CA GLU A 327 50.04 5.87 10.81
C GLU A 327 50.08 4.57 10.03
N ILE A 328 50.66 4.61 8.83
CA ILE A 328 50.88 3.44 7.97
C ILE A 328 52.37 3.35 7.66
N ASP A 329 52.99 2.21 7.98
CA ASP A 329 54.41 1.98 7.79
C ASP A 329 54.72 0.60 7.18
N ALA A 330 55.74 0.54 6.31
CA ALA A 330 56.20 -0.69 5.66
C ALA A 330 57.38 -1.31 6.40
N ARG A 331 57.41 -2.65 6.52
CA ARG A 331 58.42 -3.39 7.27
C ARG A 331 59.01 -4.54 6.47
N THR A 332 60.33 -4.70 6.58
CA THR A 332 61.05 -5.88 6.07
C THR A 332 60.85 -7.09 6.99
N ALA A 333 61.32 -8.27 6.58
CA ALA A 333 61.31 -9.49 7.41
C ALA A 333 62.02 -9.32 8.78
N GLY A 334 62.94 -8.36 8.89
CA GLY A 334 63.66 -8.04 10.14
C GLY A 334 62.99 -6.96 11.00
N ASP A 335 61.76 -6.55 10.69
CA ASP A 335 61.03 -5.42 11.30
C ASP A 335 61.73 -4.05 11.14
N GLU A 336 62.69 -3.94 10.21
CA GLU A 336 63.27 -2.68 9.79
C GLU A 336 62.29 -1.92 8.88
N ARG A 337 62.27 -0.58 8.96
CA ARG A 337 61.42 0.27 8.12
C ARG A 337 61.85 0.18 6.66
N ASP A 338 60.88 -0.05 5.79
CA ASP A 338 61.07 -0.14 4.34
C ASP A 338 60.35 1.02 3.64
N ALA A 339 60.59 1.22 2.35
CA ALA A 339 59.95 2.30 1.61
C ALA A 339 58.50 1.95 1.22
N LEU A 340 57.62 2.93 1.34
CA LEU A 340 56.17 2.85 1.14
C LEU A 340 55.73 4.06 0.32
N GLY A 341 55.05 3.84 -0.80
CA GLY A 341 54.40 4.93 -1.53
C GLY A 341 52.98 5.16 -1.07
N MET A 342 52.47 6.36 -1.38
CA MET A 342 51.18 6.84 -0.90
C MET A 342 50.51 7.74 -1.91
N GLY A 343 49.22 7.51 -2.14
CA GLY A 343 48.38 8.40 -2.92
C GLY A 343 48.14 9.73 -2.23
N TRP A 344 48.07 10.81 -3.00
CA TRP A 344 47.72 12.14 -2.52
C TRP A 344 46.85 12.91 -3.53
N LEU A 345 46.17 13.95 -3.05
CA LEU A 345 45.37 14.89 -3.84
C LEU A 345 45.74 16.34 -3.53
N THR A 346 45.41 17.25 -4.46
CA THR A 346 45.64 18.69 -4.25
C THR A 346 44.53 19.27 -3.38
N GLU A 347 44.85 19.66 -2.15
CA GLU A 347 43.88 20.25 -1.21
C GLU A 347 44.53 21.31 -0.31
N THR A 348 43.74 22.29 0.14
CA THR A 348 44.21 23.37 1.04
C THR A 348 43.62 23.14 2.43
N GLY A 349 44.46 22.86 3.43
CA GLY A 349 44.00 22.51 4.77
C GLY A 349 45.05 22.72 5.86
N SER A 350 44.68 22.37 7.10
CA SER A 350 45.60 22.34 8.24
C SER A 350 46.64 21.22 8.08
N GLN A 351 47.76 21.29 8.80
CA GLN A 351 48.80 20.25 8.70
C GLN A 351 48.27 18.84 9.00
N ARG A 352 47.29 18.70 9.90
CA ARG A 352 46.64 17.42 10.22
C ARG A 352 45.86 16.83 9.03
N ARG A 353 45.32 17.69 8.15
CA ARG A 353 44.64 17.31 6.91
C ARG A 353 45.58 17.15 5.72
N SER A 354 46.73 17.82 5.73
CA SER A 354 47.76 17.59 4.71
C SER A 354 48.54 16.30 4.95
N GLY A 355 48.76 15.93 6.22
CA GLY A 355 49.45 14.71 6.60
C GLY A 355 50.96 14.89 6.84
N TYR A 356 51.60 13.80 7.26
CA TYR A 356 52.98 13.72 7.70
C TYR A 356 53.68 12.54 7.05
N PHE A 357 54.99 12.61 6.93
CA PHE A 357 55.80 11.50 6.43
C PHE A 357 57.11 11.35 7.20
N ARG A 358 57.70 10.16 7.11
CA ARG A 358 59.10 9.91 7.48
C ARG A 358 59.84 9.34 6.28
N SER A 359 61.13 9.65 6.19
CA SER A 359 62.00 9.07 5.17
C SER A 359 62.86 7.97 5.76
N SER A 360 63.16 6.97 4.94
CA SER A 360 64.08 5.87 5.26
C SER A 360 65.46 6.37 5.77
N GLY A 361 65.91 7.55 5.31
CA GLY A 361 67.16 8.18 5.74
C GLY A 361 67.09 8.97 7.06
N ASN A 362 65.89 9.25 7.59
CA ASN A 362 65.71 9.90 8.90
C ASN A 362 64.40 9.42 9.58
N PRO A 363 64.37 8.20 10.13
CA PRO A 363 63.15 7.58 10.66
C PRO A 363 62.72 8.12 12.04
N ALA A 364 63.51 9.01 12.65
CA ALA A 364 63.31 9.45 14.04
C ALA A 364 62.31 10.59 14.19
N THR A 365 62.06 11.38 13.15
CA THR A 365 61.24 12.61 13.23
C THR A 365 60.26 12.69 12.08
N TRP A 366 58.99 13.01 12.38
CA TRP A 366 57.97 13.33 11.36
C TRP A 366 58.30 14.65 10.65
N ALA A 367 58.16 14.64 9.33
CA ALA A 367 58.19 15.84 8.50
C ALA A 367 56.77 16.17 8.00
N ASN A 368 56.55 17.45 7.70
CA ASN A 368 55.26 17.98 7.26
C ASN A 368 55.14 17.90 5.74
N LEU A 369 53.98 17.44 5.25
CA LEU A 369 53.63 17.57 3.84
C LEU A 369 53.26 19.04 3.52
N SER A 370 53.59 19.52 2.32
CA SER A 370 53.37 20.93 1.93
C SER A 370 51.89 21.32 1.94
N THR A 371 51.58 22.55 2.36
CA THR A 371 50.23 23.15 2.26
C THR A 371 49.81 23.19 0.78
N GLY A 372 48.92 22.30 0.37
CA GLY A 372 48.55 22.08 -1.02
C GLY A 372 48.41 20.59 -1.41
N SER A 373 48.86 19.67 -0.55
CA SER A 373 48.73 18.22 -0.74
C SER A 373 48.09 17.57 0.48
N ALA A 374 47.15 16.65 0.28
CA ALA A 374 46.52 15.82 1.32
C ALA A 374 46.63 14.33 0.97
N LEU A 375 46.91 13.49 1.97
CA LEU A 375 47.08 12.04 1.77
C LEU A 375 45.72 11.35 1.56
N GLY A 376 45.69 10.35 0.67
CA GLY A 376 44.50 9.53 0.39
C GLY A 376 44.32 8.38 1.39
N ILE A 377 44.14 8.70 2.67
CA ILE A 377 43.85 7.75 3.75
C ILE A 377 42.41 7.97 4.23
N THR A 378 41.67 6.90 4.54
CA THR A 378 40.27 6.99 5.00
C THR A 378 40.00 6.03 6.16
N LEU A 379 39.16 6.45 7.12
CA LEU A 379 38.57 5.63 8.19
C LEU A 379 37.11 5.32 7.86
N ALA A 380 36.68 4.07 7.99
CA ALA A 380 35.31 3.66 7.66
C ALA A 380 34.84 2.44 8.49
N ARG A 381 33.58 2.05 8.29
CA ARG A 381 32.98 0.79 8.74
C ARG A 381 33.04 -0.29 7.65
N SER A 382 33.27 -1.53 8.05
CA SER A 382 33.28 -2.75 7.27
C SER A 382 31.88 -3.33 7.33
N VAL A 383 31.34 -3.70 6.18
CA VAL A 383 30.08 -4.45 6.12
C VAL A 383 30.46 -5.94 6.02
N PRO A 384 30.15 -6.78 7.02
CA PRO A 384 30.52 -8.20 6.95
C PRO A 384 29.69 -8.92 5.88
N ALA A 385 30.34 -9.78 5.08
CA ALA A 385 29.70 -10.59 4.04
C ALA A 385 28.76 -11.72 4.56
N THR A 386 28.43 -11.75 5.85
CA THR A 386 27.72 -12.85 6.50
C THR A 386 26.69 -12.45 7.56
N ALA A 387 26.39 -11.16 7.76
CA ALA A 387 25.30 -10.79 8.66
C ALA A 387 23.95 -11.10 7.99
N SER A 388 23.13 -11.91 8.65
CA SER A 388 21.71 -12.07 8.33
C SER A 388 21.04 -10.70 8.37
N ALA A 389 20.48 -10.26 7.24
CA ALA A 389 19.72 -9.02 7.18
C ALA A 389 18.55 -9.10 8.17
N THR A 390 18.44 -8.10 9.03
CA THR A 390 17.28 -7.84 9.87
C THR A 390 16.19 -7.11 9.05
N ALA A 391 14.95 -7.06 9.53
CA ALA A 391 13.88 -6.29 8.88
C ALA A 391 14.28 -4.80 8.68
N SER A 392 15.08 -4.26 9.62
CA SER A 392 15.70 -2.94 9.55
C SER A 392 16.63 -2.75 8.34
N ASP A 393 17.34 -3.81 7.92
CA ASP A 393 18.26 -3.74 6.77
C ASP A 393 17.49 -3.72 5.44
N ILE A 394 16.32 -4.36 5.39
CA ILE A 394 15.41 -4.33 4.23
C ILE A 394 14.76 -2.95 4.09
N ASP A 395 14.36 -2.33 5.21
CA ASP A 395 13.81 -0.97 5.21
C ASP A 395 14.87 0.08 4.90
N ALA A 396 16.10 -0.07 5.41
CA ALA A 396 17.23 0.78 5.02
C ALA A 396 17.57 0.67 3.51
N LEU A 397 17.40 -0.51 2.92
CA LEU A 397 17.55 -0.72 1.47
C LEU A 397 16.38 -0.15 0.66
N ARG A 398 15.15 -0.16 1.19
CA ARG A 398 13.98 0.54 0.59
C ARG A 398 14.15 2.05 0.64
N ASP A 399 14.65 2.57 1.75
CA ASP A 399 14.91 4.00 1.93
C ASP A 399 16.09 4.46 1.07
N ALA A 400 17.13 3.65 0.95
CA ALA A 400 18.24 3.89 0.02
C ALA A 400 17.77 3.81 -1.44
N ARG A 401 16.89 2.87 -1.81
CA ARG A 401 16.27 2.79 -3.15
C ARG A 401 15.44 4.04 -3.46
N THR A 402 14.60 4.47 -2.53
CA THR A 402 13.77 5.68 -2.67
C THR A 402 14.63 6.94 -2.73
N GLY A 403 15.69 7.00 -1.92
CA GLY A 403 16.67 8.08 -1.94
C GLY A 403 17.52 8.11 -3.21
N LEU A 404 17.85 6.95 -3.79
CA LEU A 404 18.61 6.82 -5.03
C LEU A 404 17.73 7.10 -6.26
N ASP A 405 16.48 6.66 -6.28
CA ASP A 405 15.49 7.01 -7.31
C ASP A 405 15.23 8.53 -7.29
N GLY A 406 15.11 9.11 -6.09
CA GLY A 406 15.06 10.57 -5.91
C GLY A 406 16.37 11.28 -6.32
N ALA A 407 17.53 10.74 -6.01
CA ALA A 407 18.83 11.34 -6.38
C ALA A 407 19.16 11.19 -7.87
N LEU A 408 18.69 10.13 -8.54
CA LEU A 408 18.81 9.93 -10.00
C LEU A 408 17.83 10.81 -10.78
N GLU A 409 16.63 11.08 -10.25
CA GLU A 409 15.69 12.06 -10.82
C GLU A 409 16.11 13.52 -10.56
N VAL A 410 16.77 13.83 -9.43
CA VAL A 410 17.12 15.21 -9.03
C VAL A 410 18.57 15.59 -9.41
N GLY A 411 19.51 14.65 -9.40
CA GLY A 411 20.95 14.89 -9.54
C GLY A 411 21.43 15.26 -10.95
N LEU A 412 20.65 14.96 -11.99
CA LEU A 412 21.00 15.28 -13.39
C LEU A 412 20.49 16.64 -13.87
N PHE A 413 19.66 17.35 -13.08
CA PHE A 413 18.86 18.47 -13.61
C PHE A 413 19.05 19.83 -12.94
N ARG A 414 20.00 19.99 -12.02
CA ARG A 414 20.52 21.34 -11.71
C ARG A 414 21.40 21.83 -12.86
N GLN A 415 20.78 22.29 -13.96
CA GLN A 415 21.34 23.48 -14.58
C GLN A 415 21.29 24.56 -13.50
N ALA A 416 22.46 25.04 -13.08
CA ALA A 416 22.60 26.05 -12.04
C ALA A 416 21.55 27.15 -12.22
N ALA A 417 20.79 27.46 -11.16
CA ALA A 417 19.77 28.50 -11.09
C ALA A 417 20.08 29.64 -12.07
N THR A 418 19.31 29.71 -13.16
CA THR A 418 19.67 30.57 -14.30
C THR A 418 19.22 32.00 -14.02
N LEU A 419 20.02 32.75 -13.26
CA LEU A 419 19.76 34.15 -12.94
C LEU A 419 19.59 34.98 -14.23
N GLY A 420 18.48 35.73 -14.34
CA GLY A 420 18.22 36.66 -15.45
C GLY A 420 19.25 37.79 -15.49
N GLN A 421 19.60 38.26 -16.70
CA GLN A 421 20.55 39.37 -16.89
C GLN A 421 19.86 40.74 -17.01
N GLY A 422 18.57 40.78 -17.32
CA GLY A 422 17.76 41.99 -17.42
C GLY A 422 16.26 41.71 -17.32
N GLU A 423 15.43 42.76 -17.27
CA GLU A 423 13.97 42.64 -17.09
C GLU A 423 13.21 43.33 -18.23
N PHE A 424 12.17 42.67 -18.75
CA PHE A 424 11.11 43.38 -19.49
C PHE A 424 10.03 43.82 -18.50
N GLY A 425 10.20 45.02 -17.93
CA GLY A 425 9.28 45.57 -16.92
C GLY A 425 7.96 46.08 -17.51
N PHE A 426 7.09 46.61 -16.65
CA PHE A 426 5.76 47.10 -17.08
C PHE A 426 5.82 48.18 -18.17
N THR A 427 6.90 48.95 -18.25
CA THR A 427 7.13 49.96 -19.30
C THR A 427 7.28 49.37 -20.70
N SER A 428 7.55 48.07 -20.81
CA SER A 428 7.58 47.36 -22.10
C SER A 428 6.19 47.17 -22.70
N GLY A 429 5.12 47.36 -21.93
CA GLY A 429 3.74 47.33 -22.43
C GLY A 429 3.26 45.93 -22.85
N ILE A 430 3.78 44.87 -22.23
CA ILE A 430 3.50 43.47 -22.59
C ILE A 430 2.48 42.84 -21.62
N TYR A 431 1.53 42.10 -22.20
CA TYR A 431 0.38 41.51 -21.51
C TYR A 431 0.40 39.97 -21.49
N ALA A 432 1.09 39.36 -22.45
CA ALA A 432 1.22 37.91 -22.54
C ALA A 432 2.58 37.55 -23.15
N TRP A 433 3.10 36.40 -22.72
CA TRP A 433 4.42 35.88 -23.06
C TRP A 433 4.29 34.46 -23.57
N ALA A 434 5.09 34.08 -24.56
CA ALA A 434 5.23 32.70 -24.95
C ALA A 434 6.63 32.39 -25.49
N GLN A 435 7.11 31.17 -25.23
CA GLN A 435 8.39 30.67 -25.75
C GLN A 435 8.31 29.18 -26.04
N ALA A 436 8.97 28.78 -27.12
CA ALA A 436 9.06 27.40 -27.56
C ALA A 436 10.18 26.60 -26.87
N ILE A 437 9.96 25.29 -26.83
CA ILE A 437 10.81 24.23 -26.29
C ILE A 437 10.78 23.09 -27.30
N VAL A 438 11.94 22.52 -27.62
CA VAL A 438 12.05 21.40 -28.55
C VAL A 438 12.29 20.12 -27.75
N GLY A 439 11.32 19.20 -27.74
CA GLY A 439 11.47 17.89 -27.12
C GLY A 439 12.55 17.07 -27.84
N GLY A 440 13.42 16.43 -27.07
CA GLY A 440 14.65 15.78 -27.56
C GLY A 440 15.88 16.68 -27.66
N VAL A 441 15.71 18.01 -27.52
CA VAL A 441 16.81 19.00 -27.63
C VAL A 441 16.92 19.90 -26.40
N ASP A 442 15.84 20.58 -26.00
CA ASP A 442 15.77 21.34 -24.74
C ASP A 442 15.52 20.43 -23.53
N THR A 443 14.85 19.29 -23.78
CA THR A 443 14.53 18.27 -22.80
C THR A 443 14.84 16.89 -23.39
N PRO A 444 15.24 15.89 -22.58
CA PRO A 444 15.23 14.50 -23.04
C PRO A 444 13.85 14.13 -23.61
N GLY A 445 13.83 13.51 -24.80
CA GLY A 445 12.58 13.03 -25.39
C GLY A 445 11.91 12.02 -24.46
N GLY A 446 10.63 12.23 -24.15
CA GLY A 446 9.88 11.39 -23.20
C GLY A 446 9.98 11.84 -21.73
N MET A 447 10.65 12.96 -21.44
CA MET A 447 10.71 13.53 -20.08
C MET A 447 9.32 14.02 -19.63
N PRO A 448 8.81 13.56 -18.49
CA PRO A 448 7.62 14.11 -17.86
C PRO A 448 7.95 15.41 -17.11
N ALA A 449 7.05 16.38 -17.07
CA ALA A 449 7.11 17.51 -16.14
C ALA A 449 5.75 17.77 -15.48
N THR A 450 5.78 18.34 -14.29
CA THR A 450 4.59 18.66 -13.47
C THR A 450 4.43 20.17 -13.24
N GLY A 451 5.39 20.98 -13.69
CA GLY A 451 5.29 22.42 -13.66
C GLY A 451 6.38 23.17 -14.43
N PHE A 452 6.27 24.49 -14.42
CA PHE A 452 7.32 25.43 -14.85
C PHE A 452 7.61 26.42 -13.73
N ARG A 453 8.89 26.61 -13.40
CA ARG A 453 9.34 27.71 -12.55
C ARG A 453 9.75 28.87 -13.44
N ILE A 454 9.07 30.00 -13.33
CA ILE A 454 9.31 31.20 -14.12
C ILE A 454 9.28 32.42 -13.20
N PRO A 455 10.34 33.25 -13.16
CA PRO A 455 10.28 34.50 -12.41
C PRO A 455 9.27 35.46 -13.05
N PHE A 456 8.32 35.96 -12.27
CA PHE A 456 7.16 36.70 -12.80
C PHE A 456 6.63 37.75 -11.81
N LYS A 457 6.10 38.85 -12.36
CA LYS A 457 5.30 39.83 -11.60
C LYS A 457 4.19 40.44 -12.44
N ALA A 458 3.08 40.78 -11.80
CA ALA A 458 1.89 41.33 -12.44
C ALA A 458 1.61 42.76 -11.98
N ALA A 459 1.11 43.60 -12.88
CA ALA A 459 0.77 44.98 -12.56
C ALA A 459 -0.46 45.06 -11.63
N ALA A 460 -0.68 46.25 -11.06
CA ALA A 460 -1.87 46.51 -10.24
C ALA A 460 -3.15 46.22 -11.04
N GLY A 461 -4.13 45.57 -10.39
CA GLY A 461 -5.40 45.16 -11.01
C GLY A 461 -5.44 43.71 -11.51
N ALA A 462 -4.33 42.97 -11.48
CA ALA A 462 -4.33 41.53 -11.71
C ALA A 462 -4.89 40.79 -10.48
N THR A 463 -5.77 39.83 -10.70
CA THR A 463 -6.33 38.94 -9.66
C THR A 463 -5.98 37.48 -9.87
N ARG A 464 -5.63 37.11 -11.10
CA ARG A 464 -5.22 35.76 -11.48
C ARG A 464 -4.17 35.75 -12.60
N VAL A 465 -3.52 34.61 -12.78
CA VAL A 465 -2.56 34.33 -13.83
C VAL A 465 -2.96 33.04 -14.53
N ARG A 466 -2.95 33.04 -15.86
CA ARG A 466 -3.26 31.88 -16.69
C ARG A 466 -2.00 31.41 -17.41
N PHE A 467 -1.69 30.13 -17.27
CA PHE A 467 -0.57 29.44 -17.88
C PHE A 467 -1.06 28.30 -18.79
N ARG A 468 -0.51 28.21 -19.99
CA ARG A 468 -0.92 27.24 -21.02
C ARG A 468 0.29 26.59 -21.67
N ILE A 469 0.13 25.35 -22.15
CA ILE A 469 1.12 24.66 -22.97
C ILE A 469 0.46 24.18 -24.25
N TRP A 470 1.08 24.49 -25.38
CA TRP A 470 0.66 24.08 -26.71
C TRP A 470 1.74 23.22 -27.37
N SER A 471 1.39 22.18 -28.12
CA SER A 471 2.35 21.39 -28.89
C SER A 471 2.02 21.31 -30.37
N ARG A 472 3.08 21.18 -31.18
CA ARG A 472 3.04 20.92 -32.63
C ARG A 472 4.30 20.18 -33.10
N PRO A 473 4.25 19.37 -34.17
CA PRO A 473 5.40 18.59 -34.62
C PRO A 473 6.50 19.48 -35.25
N VAL A 474 7.77 19.13 -35.01
CA VAL A 474 8.93 19.77 -35.64
C VAL A 474 8.91 19.47 -37.15
N GLY A 475 8.78 20.51 -37.97
CA GLY A 475 8.61 20.41 -39.43
C GLY A 475 7.21 20.80 -39.93
N ALA A 476 6.25 21.05 -39.04
CA ALA A 476 4.95 21.60 -39.41
C ALA A 476 5.09 22.91 -40.22
N TRP A 477 4.31 23.09 -41.28
CA TRP A 477 4.38 24.29 -42.13
C TRP A 477 3.93 25.57 -41.40
N TRP A 478 3.24 25.45 -40.26
CA TRP A 478 2.82 26.57 -39.40
C TRP A 478 3.74 26.78 -38.19
N LEU A 479 4.97 26.25 -38.20
CA LEU A 479 5.88 26.33 -37.06
C LEU A 479 6.23 27.74 -36.58
N SER A 480 6.10 28.74 -37.46
CA SER A 480 6.35 30.16 -37.15
C SER A 480 5.13 30.89 -36.59
N GLN A 481 3.94 30.28 -36.65
CA GLN A 481 2.71 30.89 -36.15
C GLN A 481 2.72 30.92 -34.62
N ALA A 482 2.03 31.90 -34.04
CA ALA A 482 1.88 32.00 -32.60
C ALA A 482 1.12 30.80 -31.99
N PRO A 483 1.24 30.55 -30.67
CA PRO A 483 0.46 29.51 -30.00
C PRO A 483 -1.04 29.79 -30.05
N GLY A 484 -1.83 28.72 -30.03
CA GLY A 484 -3.30 28.75 -30.16
C GLY A 484 -3.77 28.75 -31.62
N ASN A 485 -2.94 28.27 -32.54
CA ASN A 485 -3.40 27.99 -33.91
C ASN A 485 -4.37 26.81 -33.89
N THR A 486 -5.34 26.76 -34.80
CA THR A 486 -6.32 25.66 -34.90
C THR A 486 -5.71 24.26 -35.05
N PHE A 487 -4.45 24.16 -35.47
CA PHE A 487 -3.72 22.89 -35.59
C PHE A 487 -2.83 22.57 -34.39
N ASP A 488 -2.78 23.43 -33.38
CA ASP A 488 -2.05 23.16 -32.15
C ASP A 488 -2.86 22.22 -31.26
N ARG A 489 -2.16 21.33 -30.55
CA ARG A 489 -2.72 20.57 -29.44
C ARG A 489 -2.55 21.42 -28.17
N LEU A 490 -3.62 21.66 -27.43
CA LEU A 490 -3.55 22.25 -26.09
C LEU A 490 -3.26 21.14 -25.09
N ASP A 491 -2.09 21.17 -24.48
CA ASP A 491 -1.61 20.13 -23.57
C ASP A 491 -1.91 20.45 -22.11
N ALA A 492 -1.87 21.73 -21.74
CA ALA A 492 -2.20 22.20 -20.40
C ALA A 492 -2.82 23.61 -20.43
N ASP A 493 -3.76 23.85 -19.53
CA ASP A 493 -4.41 25.17 -19.32
C ASP A 493 -4.80 25.33 -17.85
N VAL A 494 -4.07 26.18 -17.13
CA VAL A 494 -4.17 26.35 -15.69
C VAL A 494 -4.34 27.82 -15.37
N THR A 495 -5.29 28.13 -14.49
CA THR A 495 -5.52 29.49 -14.00
C THR A 495 -5.42 29.48 -12.48
N SER A 496 -4.57 30.33 -11.92
CA SER A 496 -4.32 30.44 -10.47
C SER A 496 -4.51 31.88 -10.02
N THR A 497 -5.03 32.07 -8.81
CA THR A 497 -5.11 33.37 -8.15
C THR A 497 -3.71 33.87 -7.80
N LEU A 498 -3.53 35.18 -7.63
CA LEU A 498 -2.24 35.73 -7.19
C LEU A 498 -1.80 35.16 -5.82
N ALA A 499 -2.76 34.92 -4.92
CA ALA A 499 -2.47 34.37 -3.59
C ALA A 499 -1.92 32.94 -3.63
N GLU A 500 -2.49 32.07 -4.49
CA GLU A 500 -2.00 30.70 -4.71
C GLU A 500 -0.56 30.68 -5.25
N LEU A 501 -0.15 31.72 -5.96
CA LEU A 501 1.17 31.87 -6.55
C LEU A 501 2.16 32.65 -5.68
N GLY A 502 1.76 33.11 -4.49
CA GLY A 502 2.61 33.96 -3.63
C GLY A 502 2.91 35.34 -4.23
N LEU A 503 2.06 35.82 -5.15
CA LEU A 503 2.23 37.09 -5.85
C LEU A 503 1.41 38.21 -5.20
N VAL A 504 1.95 39.43 -5.26
CA VAL A 504 1.23 40.66 -4.88
C VAL A 504 1.06 41.54 -6.12
N ALA A 505 -0.17 41.99 -6.38
CA ALA A 505 -0.48 42.82 -7.54
C ALA A 505 0.25 44.18 -7.44
N GLY A 506 0.97 44.56 -8.50
CA GLY A 506 1.69 45.83 -8.58
C GLY A 506 3.02 45.85 -7.83
N ASP A 507 3.52 44.70 -7.38
CA ASP A 507 4.83 44.63 -6.74
C ASP A 507 5.96 45.02 -7.70
N THR A 508 7.02 45.59 -7.13
CA THR A 508 8.21 46.03 -7.85
C THR A 508 9.26 44.93 -7.97
N ALA A 509 9.29 43.98 -7.03
CA ALA A 509 10.19 42.84 -7.04
C ALA A 509 9.68 41.71 -7.95
N MET A 510 10.60 40.95 -8.54
CA MET A 510 10.26 39.74 -9.30
C MET A 510 10.20 38.55 -8.33
N ALA A 511 9.13 37.77 -8.37
CA ALA A 511 8.99 36.56 -7.57
C ALA A 511 9.25 35.33 -8.44
N GLU A 512 9.88 34.29 -7.90
CA GLU A 512 9.90 32.99 -8.57
C GLU A 512 8.54 32.31 -8.41
N VAL A 513 7.89 32.00 -9.53
CA VAL A 513 6.54 31.43 -9.54
C VAL A 513 6.58 30.05 -10.19
N VAL A 514 5.95 29.07 -9.55
CA VAL A 514 5.80 27.73 -10.11
C VAL A 514 4.38 27.54 -10.63
N PHE A 515 4.25 27.38 -11.95
CA PHE A 515 3.01 27.08 -12.65
C PHE A 515 2.86 25.56 -12.81
N ARG A 516 1.97 24.95 -12.04
CA ARG A 516 1.76 23.48 -12.00
C ARG A 516 0.74 23.02 -13.04
N PHE A 517 0.89 21.79 -13.56
CA PHE A 517 -0.08 21.11 -14.43
C PHE A 517 -0.03 19.58 -14.25
N PRO A 518 -1.06 18.83 -14.67
CA PRO A 518 -1.01 17.36 -14.72
C PRO A 518 0.20 16.90 -15.53
N ARG A 519 0.85 15.82 -15.07
CA ARG A 519 2.07 15.25 -15.67
C ARG A 519 2.02 15.25 -17.20
N LEU A 520 2.87 16.06 -17.83
CA LEU A 520 2.97 16.23 -19.28
C LEU A 520 4.29 15.67 -19.80
N VAL A 521 4.24 14.86 -20.85
CA VAL A 521 5.43 14.30 -21.49
C VAL A 521 5.86 15.17 -22.67
N PHE A 522 7.12 15.63 -22.66
CA PHE A 522 7.72 16.35 -23.78
C PHE A 522 8.20 15.36 -24.85
N GLU A 523 7.35 15.14 -25.86
CA GLU A 523 7.60 14.22 -26.97
C GLU A 523 8.82 14.63 -27.82
N ASP A 524 9.65 13.66 -28.22
CA ASP A 524 10.77 13.88 -29.15
C ASP A 524 10.28 14.32 -30.53
N GLY A 525 10.96 15.28 -31.16
CA GLY A 525 10.55 15.80 -32.46
C GLY A 525 9.30 16.68 -32.41
N TRP A 526 8.87 17.15 -31.24
CA TRP A 526 7.78 18.11 -31.06
C TRP A 526 8.27 19.45 -30.50
N LEU A 527 7.62 20.53 -30.93
CA LEU A 527 7.76 21.87 -30.39
C LEU A 527 6.64 22.12 -29.38
N HIS A 528 7.00 22.32 -28.12
CA HIS A 528 6.12 22.66 -27.01
C HIS A 528 6.25 24.16 -26.70
N ILE A 529 5.16 24.88 -26.52
CA ILE A 529 5.12 26.33 -26.37
C ILE A 529 4.36 26.66 -25.10
N TRP A 530 5.06 27.16 -24.08
CA TRP A 530 4.38 27.70 -22.92
C TRP A 530 3.87 29.11 -23.21
N GLU A 531 2.71 29.45 -22.67
CA GLU A 531 2.04 30.75 -22.74
C GLU A 531 1.65 31.21 -21.34
N LEU A 532 1.90 32.48 -21.02
CA LEU A 532 1.67 33.06 -19.70
C LEU A 532 1.03 34.45 -19.82
N GLU A 533 -0.08 34.69 -19.10
CA GLU A 533 -0.77 35.98 -19.06
C GLU A 533 -1.37 36.29 -17.67
N ALA A 534 -1.27 37.54 -17.21
CA ALA A 534 -1.99 38.03 -16.03
C ALA A 534 -3.38 38.52 -16.43
N GLN A 535 -4.39 38.35 -15.57
CA GLN A 535 -5.78 38.75 -15.84
C GLN A 535 -6.48 39.37 -14.63
N ASP A 536 -7.55 40.12 -14.89
CA ASP A 536 -8.56 40.50 -13.89
C ASP A 536 -9.66 39.43 -13.75
N ASP A 537 -10.62 39.65 -12.83
CA ASP A 537 -11.74 38.74 -12.57
C ASP A 537 -12.69 38.56 -13.77
N ALA A 538 -12.72 39.54 -14.68
CA ALA A 538 -13.49 39.48 -15.92
C ALA A 538 -12.75 38.74 -17.06
N GLY A 539 -11.46 38.45 -16.88
CA GLY A 539 -10.63 37.70 -17.82
C GLY A 539 -9.90 38.59 -18.82
N ASN A 540 -9.92 39.91 -18.59
CA ASN A 540 -9.15 40.85 -19.38
C ASN A 540 -7.68 40.74 -18.99
N ARG A 541 -6.78 40.77 -19.99
CA ARG A 541 -5.34 40.71 -19.74
C ARG A 541 -4.86 41.99 -19.05
N ILE A 542 -3.97 41.80 -18.07
CA ILE A 542 -3.26 42.85 -17.34
C ILE A 542 -1.78 42.80 -17.70
N LEU A 543 -1.10 43.95 -17.59
CA LEU A 543 0.34 44.05 -17.80
C LEU A 543 1.10 43.10 -16.87
N SER A 544 2.15 42.49 -17.40
CA SER A 544 3.05 41.60 -16.65
C SER A 544 4.49 41.81 -17.07
N ALA A 545 5.43 41.28 -16.28
CA ALA A 545 6.86 41.38 -16.52
C ALA A 545 7.56 40.03 -16.28
N ILE A 546 8.61 39.78 -17.06
CA ILE A 546 9.47 38.59 -16.99
C ILE A 546 10.94 39.01 -17.23
N PRO A 547 11.93 38.34 -16.62
CA PRO A 547 13.33 38.56 -16.96
C PRO A 547 13.71 37.99 -18.34
N HIS A 548 14.88 38.39 -18.82
CA HIS A 548 15.52 37.83 -20.00
C HIS A 548 17.03 37.66 -19.77
N ARG A 549 17.63 36.78 -20.58
CA ARG A 549 19.07 36.51 -20.56
C ARG A 549 19.60 36.44 -21.98
N THR A 550 20.87 36.83 -22.16
CA THR A 550 21.57 36.70 -23.43
C THR A 550 22.32 35.37 -23.51
N ASP A 551 21.97 34.51 -24.48
CA ASP A 551 22.60 33.19 -24.66
C ASP A 551 22.91 32.87 -26.13
N GLY A 552 24.05 32.24 -26.38
CA GLY A 552 24.49 31.77 -27.70
C GLY A 552 24.47 30.24 -27.83
N GLY A 553 24.41 29.72 -29.07
CA GLY A 553 24.53 28.28 -29.36
C GLY A 553 23.21 27.51 -29.51
N PHE A 554 22.06 28.19 -29.43
CA PHE A 554 20.74 27.58 -29.60
C PHE A 554 20.27 27.53 -31.06
N THR A 555 19.43 26.55 -31.38
CA THR A 555 18.79 26.45 -32.70
C THR A 555 17.72 27.53 -32.89
N THR A 556 17.36 27.80 -34.14
CA THR A 556 16.27 28.73 -34.49
C THR A 556 14.95 28.37 -33.81
N HIS A 557 14.71 27.09 -33.51
CA HIS A 557 13.49 26.62 -32.86
C HIS A 557 13.46 26.96 -31.36
N GLN A 558 14.57 26.77 -30.65
CA GLN A 558 14.71 27.07 -29.22
C GLN A 558 14.61 28.57 -28.91
N LEU A 559 14.92 29.43 -29.89
CA LEU A 559 14.85 30.88 -29.78
C LEU A 559 13.47 31.47 -30.14
N ARG A 560 12.50 30.63 -30.54
CA ARG A 560 11.15 31.10 -30.91
C ARG A 560 10.38 31.59 -29.69
N LYS A 561 9.85 32.79 -29.80
CA LYS A 561 9.10 33.50 -28.76
C LYS A 561 8.07 34.44 -29.37
N TRP A 562 7.00 34.69 -28.62
CA TRP A 562 5.91 35.60 -28.97
C TRP A 562 5.49 36.43 -27.75
N TRP A 563 4.88 37.57 -27.99
CA TRP A 563 4.29 38.41 -26.94
C TRP A 563 3.10 39.21 -27.47
N ARG A 564 2.29 39.76 -26.56
CA ARG A 564 1.19 40.68 -26.89
C ARG A 564 1.39 42.04 -26.26
N SER A 565 1.32 43.10 -27.06
CA SER A 565 1.48 44.50 -26.62
C SER A 565 0.15 45.20 -26.27
N GLY A 566 -0.91 44.43 -26.00
CA GLY A 566 -2.21 44.97 -25.59
C GLY A 566 -3.22 43.87 -25.27
N ALA A 567 -4.26 44.21 -24.50
CA ALA A 567 -5.26 43.23 -24.03
C ALA A 567 -6.01 42.50 -25.16
N ALA A 568 -6.20 43.18 -26.31
CA ALA A 568 -6.87 42.66 -27.50
C ALA A 568 -5.97 42.62 -28.76
N VAL A 569 -4.67 42.88 -28.62
CA VAL A 569 -3.73 42.95 -29.76
C VAL A 569 -3.27 41.54 -30.16
N ALA A 570 -3.14 41.30 -31.46
CA ALA A 570 -2.61 40.06 -32.01
C ALA A 570 -1.16 39.79 -31.57
N TRP A 571 -0.73 38.53 -31.63
CA TRP A 571 0.64 38.12 -31.30
C TRP A 571 1.68 38.86 -32.15
N SER A 572 2.71 39.36 -31.49
CA SER A 572 3.97 39.77 -32.10
C SER A 572 4.96 38.60 -32.04
N ALA A 573 5.78 38.41 -33.07
CA ALA A 573 6.75 37.31 -33.17
C ALA A 573 8.20 37.83 -33.11
N GLY A 574 9.06 37.18 -32.33
CA GLY A 574 10.45 37.61 -32.07
C GLY A 574 11.55 36.82 -32.78
N VAL A 575 11.24 36.11 -33.87
CA VAL A 575 12.12 35.09 -34.48
C VAL A 575 13.49 35.64 -34.96
N THR A 576 13.68 36.95 -35.03
CA THR A 576 14.91 37.59 -35.53
C THR A 576 15.89 38.03 -34.44
N SER A 577 15.51 37.99 -33.15
CA SER A 577 16.44 38.26 -32.06
C SER A 577 17.12 36.95 -31.66
N THR A 578 18.32 36.71 -32.18
CA THR A 578 19.21 35.61 -31.79
C THR A 578 19.86 35.81 -30.42
N THR A 579 19.43 36.84 -29.69
CA THR A 579 20.18 37.36 -28.56
C THR A 579 19.57 36.91 -27.24
N TYR A 580 18.23 36.78 -27.10
CA TYR A 580 17.60 36.61 -25.78
C TYR A 580 16.64 35.42 -25.63
N ARG A 581 16.66 34.79 -24.44
CA ARG A 581 15.71 33.75 -23.96
C ARG A 581 15.06 34.21 -22.64
N TYR A 582 13.82 33.79 -22.38
CA TYR A 582 13.19 33.94 -21.06
C TYR A 582 13.68 32.79 -20.17
N PRO A 583 14.14 33.05 -18.94
CA PRO A 583 14.55 31.99 -18.04
C PRO A 583 13.32 31.25 -17.54
N PHE A 584 13.38 29.93 -17.61
CA PHE A 584 12.39 29.02 -17.06
C PHE A 584 13.11 27.73 -16.65
N ASP A 585 12.63 27.09 -15.60
CA ASP A 585 13.01 25.72 -15.26
C ASP A 585 11.79 24.82 -15.41
N LEU A 586 12.00 23.62 -15.95
CA LEU A 586 10.98 22.58 -15.85
C LEU A 586 11.01 22.03 -14.45
N VAL A 587 9.84 22.03 -13.83
CA VAL A 587 9.64 21.43 -12.53
C VAL A 587 9.22 19.99 -12.80
N ILE A 588 10.16 19.09 -12.55
CA ILE A 588 9.85 17.72 -12.21
C ILE A 588 9.88 17.70 -10.70
N ASP A 589 8.73 18.00 -10.11
CA ASP A 589 8.57 17.57 -8.74
C ASP A 589 8.36 16.07 -8.80
N GLY A 590 9.36 15.36 -8.24
CA GLY A 590 9.14 14.38 -7.19
C GLY A 590 8.74 15.12 -5.91
N TYR A 591 8.06 14.46 -4.97
CA TYR A 591 7.68 15.09 -3.69
C TYR A 591 8.94 15.53 -2.93
N GLU A 592 9.31 16.80 -3.01
CA GLU A 592 10.36 17.32 -2.13
C GLU A 592 9.78 17.40 -0.70
N THR A 593 10.53 16.86 0.26
CA THR A 593 10.24 16.86 1.70
C THR A 593 10.01 18.25 2.32
N ALA A 594 10.17 19.33 1.53
CA ALA A 594 10.05 20.72 1.94
C ALA A 594 8.79 21.46 1.43
N GLN A 595 7.91 20.85 0.61
CA GLN A 595 6.72 21.56 0.11
C GLN A 595 5.65 21.76 1.19
N ALA A 596 5.11 22.98 1.24
CA ALA A 596 4.04 23.34 2.17
C ALA A 596 2.76 22.55 1.85
N PRO A 597 2.07 22.02 2.86
CA PRO A 597 0.87 21.23 2.65
C PRO A 597 -0.27 22.10 2.03
N SER A 598 -1.15 21.50 1.22
CA SER A 598 -2.33 22.15 0.59
C SER A 598 -3.52 21.18 0.43
N ILE A 599 -4.72 21.75 0.31
CA ILE A 599 -6.02 21.06 0.27
C ILE A 599 -6.20 20.03 -0.86
N SER A 600 -5.28 19.93 -1.82
CA SER A 600 -5.38 19.01 -2.96
C SER A 600 -4.68 17.65 -2.78
N ASP A 601 -4.15 17.34 -1.58
CA ASP A 601 -3.51 16.05 -1.29
C ASP A 601 -4.50 14.88 -1.33
N LYS A 602 -4.10 13.77 -1.94
CA LYS A 602 -4.81 12.48 -1.94
C LYS A 602 -3.99 11.44 -1.17
N ILE A 603 -4.61 10.65 -0.32
CA ILE A 603 -3.88 9.59 0.41
C ILE A 603 -3.62 8.41 -0.53
N ALA A 604 -2.36 8.07 -0.75
CA ALA A 604 -1.92 6.95 -1.59
C ALA A 604 -1.82 5.65 -0.80
N ALA A 605 -1.35 5.72 0.45
CA ALA A 605 -1.32 4.62 1.39
C ALA A 605 -1.49 5.16 2.81
N ALA A 606 -2.08 4.42 3.73
CA ALA A 606 -1.94 4.67 5.15
C ALA A 606 -2.19 3.39 5.96
N SER A 607 -1.44 3.22 7.04
CA SER A 607 -1.60 2.17 8.02
C SER A 607 -1.80 2.77 9.41
N ALA A 608 -2.42 2.01 10.29
CA ALA A 608 -2.57 2.38 11.68
C ALA A 608 -2.33 1.16 12.57
N GLU A 609 -1.62 1.38 13.68
CA GLU A 609 -1.41 0.39 14.74
C GLU A 609 -1.92 0.98 16.06
N ILE A 610 -2.76 0.24 16.78
CA ILE A 610 -3.25 0.65 18.10
C ILE A 610 -2.46 -0.08 19.19
N ILE A 611 -1.80 0.69 20.07
CA ILE A 611 -1.06 0.18 21.22
C ILE A 611 -1.65 0.79 22.49
N GLY A 612 -2.50 0.02 23.17
CA GLY A 612 -3.26 0.50 24.32
C GLY A 612 -4.17 1.68 23.94
N ASN A 613 -3.94 2.84 24.56
CA ASN A 613 -4.67 4.08 24.29
C ASN A 613 -3.93 5.00 23.30
N ALA A 614 -3.00 4.49 22.51
CA ALA A 614 -2.32 5.25 21.47
C ALA A 614 -2.60 4.63 20.11
N ILE A 615 -2.70 5.49 19.09
CA ILE A 615 -2.71 5.08 17.69
C ILE A 615 -1.47 5.65 17.01
N ILE A 616 -0.70 4.77 16.38
CA ILE A 616 0.41 5.12 15.51
C ILE A 616 -0.14 5.06 14.10
N VAL A 617 -0.03 6.17 13.37
CA VAL A 617 -0.46 6.23 11.98
C VAL A 617 0.75 6.56 11.13
N GLU A 618 0.88 5.84 10.03
CA GLU A 618 1.87 6.10 9.00
C GLU A 618 1.17 6.12 7.66
N GLY A 619 1.66 6.90 6.72
CA GLY A 619 1.05 6.93 5.42
C GLY A 619 1.76 7.80 4.42
N ILE A 620 1.19 7.81 3.23
CA ILE A 620 1.68 8.47 2.06
C ILE A 620 0.59 9.39 1.51
N ALA A 621 0.82 10.70 1.54
CA ALA A 621 -0.05 11.69 0.92
C ALA A 621 0.54 12.10 -0.43
N GLY A 622 -0.19 11.89 -1.52
CA GLY A 622 0.23 12.21 -2.86
C GLY A 622 -0.47 13.39 -3.52
N ARG A 623 0.25 14.10 -4.39
CA ARG A 623 -0.27 15.22 -5.18
C ARG A 623 0.39 15.23 -6.55
N SER A 624 -0.40 15.29 -7.61
CA SER A 624 0.10 15.49 -8.98
C SER A 624 1.21 14.52 -9.46
N GLY A 625 1.28 13.31 -8.89
CA GLY A 625 2.28 12.29 -9.23
C GLY A 625 3.33 12.01 -8.15
N ASP A 626 3.37 12.84 -7.11
CA ASP A 626 4.36 12.80 -6.05
C ASP A 626 3.79 12.21 -4.75
N GLN A 627 4.63 11.77 -3.78
CA GLN A 627 4.27 11.19 -2.48
C GLN A 627 5.03 11.74 -1.22
N LYS A 628 4.35 12.30 -0.21
CA LYS A 628 4.89 12.60 1.16
C LYS A 628 4.68 11.42 2.07
N ARG A 629 5.67 11.09 2.90
CA ARG A 629 5.39 10.29 4.10
C ARG A 629 4.91 11.19 5.25
N PHE A 630 3.89 10.74 5.95
CA PHE A 630 3.48 11.30 7.24
C PHE A 630 3.48 10.18 8.27
N SER A 631 3.85 10.51 9.50
CA SER A 631 3.69 9.61 10.63
C SER A 631 3.32 10.40 11.88
N GLY A 632 2.61 9.77 12.80
CA GLY A 632 2.19 10.40 14.03
C GLY A 632 1.70 9.40 15.06
N ARG A 633 2.09 9.62 16.30
CA ARG A 633 1.56 8.89 17.46
C ARG A 633 0.58 9.79 18.20
N LEU A 634 -0.70 9.42 18.23
CA LEU A 634 -1.75 10.18 18.87
C LEU A 634 -2.32 9.41 20.06
N SER A 635 -2.78 10.14 21.08
CA SER A 635 -3.48 9.55 22.21
C SER A 635 -4.98 9.49 21.94
N LEU A 636 -5.56 8.32 22.15
CA LEU A 636 -6.99 8.06 22.15
C LEU A 636 -7.50 8.21 23.59
N VAL A 637 -8.55 8.99 23.77
CA VAL A 637 -9.17 9.15 25.11
C VAL A 637 -9.89 7.85 25.45
N ALA A 638 -9.72 7.31 26.65
CA ALA A 638 -10.47 6.12 27.03
C ALA A 638 -12.00 6.39 26.98
N PRO A 639 -12.83 5.45 26.50
CA PRO A 639 -14.28 5.56 26.66
C PRO A 639 -14.69 5.60 28.13
N ALA A 640 -15.89 6.12 28.41
CA ALA A 640 -16.44 6.08 29.75
C ALA A 640 -16.63 4.62 30.20
N SER A 641 -16.34 4.33 31.47
CA SER A 641 -16.51 3.01 32.07
C SER A 641 -16.99 3.11 33.51
N GLY A 642 -17.54 2.01 34.03
CA GLY A 642 -18.06 1.95 35.38
C GLY A 642 -18.43 0.53 35.82
N THR A 643 -19.00 0.45 37.01
CA THR A 643 -19.51 -0.80 37.60
C THR A 643 -20.96 -0.59 38.00
N VAL A 644 -21.81 -1.53 37.59
CA VAL A 644 -23.20 -1.65 38.06
C VAL A 644 -23.27 -2.78 39.07
N THR A 645 -23.91 -2.53 40.21
CA THR A 645 -24.10 -3.53 41.27
C THR A 645 -25.58 -3.81 41.43
N ASP A 646 -25.93 -5.09 41.33
CA ASP A 646 -27.27 -5.65 41.58
C ASP A 646 -28.39 -4.88 40.84
N GLU A 647 -28.25 -4.67 39.52
CA GLU A 647 -29.32 -4.18 38.65
C GLU A 647 -30.50 -5.17 38.66
N GLU A 648 -31.68 -4.70 39.03
CA GLU A 648 -32.90 -5.51 39.09
C GLU A 648 -33.46 -5.75 37.69
N LEU A 649 -33.52 -7.02 37.27
CA LEU A 649 -34.12 -7.44 36.00
C LEU A 649 -35.03 -8.65 36.20
N THR A 650 -36.05 -8.77 35.35
CA THR A 650 -36.90 -9.97 35.28
C THR A 650 -36.57 -10.74 34.00
N LEU A 651 -35.79 -11.82 34.12
CA LEU A 651 -35.45 -12.66 32.98
C LEU A 651 -36.66 -13.43 32.48
N THR A 652 -36.91 -13.32 31.19
CA THR A 652 -37.95 -14.07 30.48
C THR A 652 -37.33 -15.24 29.71
N PRO A 653 -38.10 -16.31 29.40
CA PRO A 653 -37.65 -17.35 28.48
C PRO A 653 -37.27 -16.78 27.11
N ARG A 654 -36.22 -17.33 26.50
CA ARG A 654 -35.78 -16.95 25.16
C ARG A 654 -36.90 -17.14 24.13
N GLY A 655 -36.91 -16.26 23.13
CA GLY A 655 -37.85 -16.33 22.01
C GLY A 655 -37.65 -17.52 21.07
N GLY A 656 -36.49 -18.18 21.12
CA GLY A 656 -36.19 -19.36 20.34
C GLY A 656 -34.90 -20.04 20.77
N ALA A 657 -34.52 -21.12 20.09
CA ALA A 657 -33.35 -21.93 20.44
C ALA A 657 -32.02 -21.20 20.22
N ALA A 658 -31.98 -20.29 19.24
CA ALA A 658 -30.80 -19.50 18.93
C ALA A 658 -30.44 -18.48 20.03
N ILE A 659 -29.16 -18.13 20.08
CA ILE A 659 -28.64 -17.06 20.94
C ILE A 659 -28.35 -15.89 20.00
N LEU A 660 -29.30 -14.95 19.93
CA LEU A 660 -29.23 -13.76 19.08
C LEU A 660 -30.03 -12.63 19.69
N TRP A 661 -29.73 -11.38 19.33
CA TRP A 661 -30.32 -10.20 19.97
C TRP A 661 -31.85 -10.24 20.01
N SER A 662 -32.52 -10.54 18.90
CA SER A 662 -34.00 -10.54 18.86
C SER A 662 -34.66 -11.66 19.68
N TYR A 663 -33.93 -12.70 20.10
CA TYR A 663 -34.46 -13.82 20.90
C TYR A 663 -34.13 -13.71 22.38
N LEU A 664 -33.02 -13.05 22.73
CA LEU A 664 -32.79 -12.62 24.10
C LEU A 664 -33.65 -11.38 24.31
N ARG A 665 -34.50 -11.36 25.33
CA ARG A 665 -35.58 -10.36 25.50
C ARG A 665 -35.28 -9.29 26.54
N ASN A 666 -34.33 -9.54 27.43
CA ASN A 666 -34.01 -8.62 28.52
C ASN A 666 -32.71 -7.87 28.21
N ARG A 667 -32.62 -6.62 28.65
CA ARG A 667 -31.51 -5.71 28.39
C ARG A 667 -31.07 -5.10 29.72
N THR A 668 -29.76 -5.03 29.91
CA THR A 668 -29.15 -4.23 30.98
C THR A 668 -29.06 -2.76 30.58
N GLU A 669 -28.90 -1.87 31.55
CA GLU A 669 -28.65 -0.44 31.31
C GLU A 669 -27.50 -0.25 30.32
N HIS A 670 -26.32 -0.81 30.61
CA HIS A 670 -25.15 -0.72 29.73
C HIS A 670 -24.88 -2.01 28.94
N ALA A 671 -24.01 -1.90 27.93
CA ALA A 671 -23.49 -3.00 27.13
C ALA A 671 -21.97 -3.17 27.33
N GLN A 672 -21.29 -3.94 26.46
CA GLN A 672 -19.85 -4.18 26.53
C GLN A 672 -19.40 -4.62 27.93
N MET A 673 -20.11 -5.61 28.45
CA MET A 673 -19.99 -5.98 29.85
C MET A 673 -18.78 -6.89 30.11
N SER A 674 -18.21 -6.79 31.30
CA SER A 674 -17.22 -7.71 31.83
C SER A 674 -17.52 -8.01 33.31
N ASN A 675 -16.92 -9.06 33.87
CA ASN A 675 -17.13 -9.47 35.26
C ASN A 675 -18.61 -9.67 35.64
N VAL A 676 -19.40 -10.22 34.71
CA VAL A 676 -20.86 -10.36 34.87
C VAL A 676 -21.20 -11.44 35.90
N VAL A 677 -22.02 -11.07 36.89
CA VAL A 677 -22.57 -11.94 37.92
C VAL A 677 -24.08 -11.78 37.95
N VAL A 678 -24.81 -12.86 37.68
CA VAL A 678 -26.27 -12.91 37.79
C VAL A 678 -26.66 -13.69 39.03
N LYS A 679 -27.46 -13.09 39.91
CA LYS A 679 -28.01 -13.75 41.10
C LYS A 679 -29.52 -13.81 41.01
N ARG A 680 -30.14 -14.88 41.49
CA ARG A 680 -31.59 -14.91 41.68
C ARG A 680 -31.98 -13.97 42.82
N ALA A 681 -32.95 -13.10 42.59
CA ALA A 681 -33.33 -12.05 43.54
C ALA A 681 -33.94 -12.62 44.84
N SER A 682 -34.59 -13.78 44.78
CA SER A 682 -35.31 -14.36 45.93
C SER A 682 -34.41 -14.94 47.02
N ASP A 683 -33.24 -15.50 46.66
CA ASP A 683 -32.38 -16.28 47.55
C ASP A 683 -30.88 -15.95 47.41
N GLY A 684 -30.50 -15.09 46.47
CA GLY A 684 -29.12 -14.68 46.23
C GLY A 684 -28.25 -15.75 45.55
N VAL A 685 -28.84 -16.84 45.06
CA VAL A 685 -28.09 -17.91 44.37
C VAL A 685 -27.49 -17.37 43.08
N VAL A 686 -26.17 -17.51 42.91
CA VAL A 686 -25.46 -17.17 41.66
C VAL A 686 -25.87 -18.17 40.57
N LEU A 687 -26.38 -17.64 39.46
CA LEU A 687 -26.78 -18.39 38.29
C LEU A 687 -25.60 -18.58 37.33
N VAL A 688 -25.61 -19.66 36.57
CA VAL A 688 -24.53 -20.07 35.67
C VAL A 688 -24.87 -19.76 34.21
N LYS A 689 -24.00 -19.01 33.52
CA LYS A 689 -24.11 -18.73 32.08
C LYS A 689 -24.19 -20.03 31.28
N ASN A 690 -25.01 -20.05 30.23
CA ASN A 690 -25.32 -21.19 29.35
C ASN A 690 -26.02 -22.38 30.01
N THR A 691 -26.26 -22.33 31.33
CA THR A 691 -27.02 -23.34 32.07
C THR A 691 -28.36 -22.77 32.51
N ASP A 692 -28.33 -21.66 33.25
CA ASP A 692 -29.52 -20.99 33.77
C ASP A 692 -29.97 -19.84 32.85
N TYR A 693 -29.03 -19.12 32.25
CA TYR A 693 -29.30 -17.98 31.36
C TYR A 693 -28.34 -17.94 30.17
N ALA A 694 -28.81 -17.36 29.06
CA ALA A 694 -27.97 -16.96 27.93
C ALA A 694 -27.65 -15.46 28.03
N LEU A 695 -26.47 -15.07 27.53
CA LEU A 695 -25.97 -13.70 27.58
C LEU A 695 -25.11 -13.42 26.35
N ILE A 696 -25.28 -12.23 25.77
CA ILE A 696 -24.35 -11.60 24.84
C ILE A 696 -23.78 -10.36 25.53
N GLU A 697 -22.53 -10.45 26.00
CA GLU A 697 -21.87 -9.40 26.78
C GLU A 697 -21.74 -8.08 25.99
N GLU A 698 -21.37 -8.18 24.72
CA GLU A 698 -21.12 -7.05 23.83
C GLU A 698 -22.34 -6.14 23.71
N LEU A 699 -23.52 -6.76 23.71
CA LEU A 699 -24.79 -6.08 23.50
C LEU A 699 -25.56 -5.83 24.80
N GLY A 700 -25.13 -6.40 25.93
CA GLY A 700 -25.85 -6.26 27.21
C GLY A 700 -27.25 -6.85 27.15
N CYS A 701 -27.41 -8.04 26.55
CA CYS A 701 -28.70 -8.71 26.45
C CYS A 701 -28.67 -10.14 26.99
N LEU A 702 -29.70 -10.50 27.76
CA LEU A 702 -29.79 -11.76 28.48
C LEU A 702 -31.21 -12.31 28.53
N SER A 703 -31.35 -13.60 28.77
CA SER A 703 -32.64 -14.30 28.97
C SER A 703 -32.43 -15.64 29.65
N LEU A 704 -33.48 -16.25 30.16
CA LEU A 704 -33.40 -17.63 30.66
C LEU A 704 -32.94 -18.57 29.57
N GLN A 705 -32.17 -19.60 29.93
CA GLN A 705 -31.66 -20.57 28.96
C GLN A 705 -32.81 -21.35 28.30
N SER A 706 -33.92 -21.56 29.00
CA SER A 706 -35.14 -22.19 28.47
C SER A 706 -35.91 -21.27 27.51
N THR A 707 -36.61 -21.87 26.55
CA THR A 707 -37.56 -21.19 25.65
C THR A 707 -39.00 -21.18 26.17
N SER A 708 -39.24 -21.78 27.34
CA SER A 708 -40.55 -21.83 28.01
C SER A 708 -40.41 -21.84 29.53
N GLY A 709 -41.49 -21.51 30.24
CA GLY A 709 -41.52 -21.49 31.71
C GLY A 709 -41.81 -20.09 32.27
N ASP A 710 -41.74 -19.99 33.60
CA ASP A 710 -42.01 -18.76 34.32
C ASP A 710 -40.82 -17.79 34.26
N ASN A 711 -41.11 -16.50 34.36
CA ASN A 711 -40.10 -15.46 34.48
C ASN A 711 -39.32 -15.58 35.81
N LEU A 712 -38.09 -15.08 35.83
CA LEU A 712 -37.23 -15.11 37.01
C LEU A 712 -36.66 -13.73 37.32
N ASP A 713 -36.96 -13.22 38.52
CA ASP A 713 -36.34 -11.98 39.01
C ASP A 713 -34.87 -12.24 39.42
N VAL A 714 -33.98 -11.38 38.94
CA VAL A 714 -32.53 -11.47 39.12
C VAL A 714 -31.92 -10.12 39.49
N LEU A 715 -30.74 -10.18 40.08
CA LEU A 715 -29.83 -9.07 40.31
C LEU A 715 -28.58 -9.28 39.45
N VAL A 716 -28.27 -8.32 38.59
CA VAL A 716 -27.13 -8.40 37.65
C VAL A 716 -26.07 -7.38 38.06
N SER A 717 -24.86 -7.84 38.35
CA SER A 717 -23.70 -6.99 38.60
C SER A 717 -22.68 -7.17 37.48
N TYR A 718 -22.09 -6.09 37.00
CA TYR A 718 -21.11 -6.11 35.90
C TYR A 718 -20.30 -4.83 35.84
N ASP A 719 -19.11 -4.92 35.26
CA ASP A 719 -18.35 -3.77 34.78
C ASP A 719 -18.75 -3.48 33.34
N TRP A 720 -18.79 -2.21 32.94
CA TRP A 720 -19.13 -1.80 31.58
C TRP A 720 -18.17 -0.75 31.05
N THR A 721 -18.06 -0.67 29.73
CA THR A 721 -17.33 0.38 29.03
C THR A 721 -18.12 0.81 27.81
N SER A 722 -18.46 2.09 27.72
CA SER A 722 -19.10 2.69 26.55
C SER A 722 -18.28 2.45 25.27
N GLN A 723 -18.95 2.55 24.14
CA GLN A 723 -18.40 2.48 22.80
C GLN A 723 -18.37 3.88 22.17
N ARG A 724 -17.41 4.12 21.28
CA ARG A 724 -17.49 5.25 20.34
C ARG A 724 -16.61 5.05 19.12
N TYR A 725 -16.89 5.86 18.09
CA TYR A 725 -15.98 6.07 16.96
C TYR A 725 -15.24 7.40 17.09
N ASP A 726 -13.91 7.35 17.06
CA ASP A 726 -13.08 8.53 16.79
C ASP A 726 -12.71 8.57 15.30
N LEU A 727 -12.50 9.76 14.75
CA LEU A 727 -12.01 9.90 13.37
C LEU A 727 -10.58 10.41 13.38
N VAL A 728 -9.67 9.61 12.82
CA VAL A 728 -8.31 10.04 12.53
C VAL A 728 -8.26 10.60 11.12
N SER A 729 -7.65 11.78 10.97
CA SER A 729 -7.59 12.52 9.71
C SER A 729 -6.20 13.08 9.46
N TYR A 730 -5.82 13.15 8.20
CA TYR A 730 -4.68 13.91 7.73
C TYR A 730 -5.12 15.37 7.56
N VAL A 731 -4.25 16.31 7.92
CA VAL A 731 -4.47 17.74 7.75
C VAL A 731 -3.63 18.22 6.56
N PRO A 732 -4.16 18.22 5.33
CA PRO A 732 -3.42 18.65 4.16
C PRO A 732 -2.84 20.04 4.25
N ALA A 733 -3.24 20.94 5.15
CA ALA A 733 -2.65 22.28 5.29
C ALA A 733 -1.41 22.34 6.21
N THR A 734 -1.23 21.37 7.11
CA THR A 734 -0.09 21.29 8.05
C THR A 734 0.73 20.01 7.90
N GLY A 735 0.22 19.00 7.21
CA GLY A 735 0.85 17.68 7.07
C GLY A 735 0.76 16.84 8.35
N GLU A 736 0.02 17.32 9.36
CA GLU A 736 -0.16 16.65 10.64
C GLU A 736 -1.30 15.63 10.57
N ILE A 737 -1.35 14.78 11.59
CA ILE A 737 -2.46 13.86 11.82
C ILE A 737 -3.27 14.41 13.00
N ALA A 738 -4.59 14.34 12.92
CA ALA A 738 -5.50 14.82 13.95
C ALA A 738 -6.55 13.77 14.30
N VAL A 739 -6.93 13.71 15.58
CA VAL A 739 -8.06 12.89 16.07
C VAL A 739 -9.25 13.78 16.38
N THR A 740 -10.40 13.47 15.80
CA THR A 740 -11.69 14.03 16.16
C THR A 740 -12.41 13.04 17.06
N LYS A 741 -12.60 13.41 18.34
CA LYS A 741 -13.30 12.55 19.31
C LYS A 741 -14.78 12.44 18.96
N GLY A 742 -15.32 11.22 18.95
CA GLY A 742 -16.76 10.97 18.87
C GLY A 742 -17.48 11.05 20.21
N VAL A 743 -18.75 10.62 20.19
CA VAL A 743 -19.64 10.58 21.35
C VAL A 743 -19.63 9.18 21.95
N ASP A 744 -19.40 9.09 23.26
CA ASP A 744 -19.49 7.84 24.02
C ASP A 744 -20.97 7.41 24.13
N THR A 745 -21.29 6.18 23.73
CA THR A 745 -22.63 5.57 23.81
C THR A 745 -22.58 4.10 24.17
N ASP A 746 -23.72 3.49 24.51
CA ASP A 746 -23.72 2.08 24.89
C ASP A 746 -23.83 1.12 23.69
N ARG A 747 -24.60 1.48 22.64
CA ARG A 747 -24.98 0.54 21.56
C ARG A 747 -25.19 1.15 20.16
N ASP A 748 -25.18 2.48 20.03
CA ASP A 748 -25.46 3.20 18.76
C ASP A 748 -24.26 4.03 18.24
N ALA A 749 -23.03 3.67 18.63
CA ALA A 749 -21.80 4.38 18.26
C ALA A 749 -21.64 4.56 16.73
N GLN A 750 -22.03 3.55 15.94
CA GLN A 750 -22.07 3.52 14.48
C GLN A 750 -22.99 4.58 13.85
N GLU A 751 -23.98 5.06 14.58
CA GLU A 751 -24.85 6.15 14.12
C GLU A 751 -24.28 7.53 14.46
N ARG A 752 -23.16 7.59 15.19
CA ARG A 752 -22.56 8.83 15.72
C ARG A 752 -21.09 9.01 15.32
N ILE A 753 -20.69 8.45 14.17
CA ILE A 753 -19.34 8.63 13.62
C ILE A 753 -19.08 10.13 13.36
N PRO A 754 -17.98 10.70 13.90
CA PRO A 754 -17.68 12.11 13.70
C PRO A 754 -17.36 12.43 12.24
N THR A 755 -17.80 13.60 11.78
CA THR A 755 -17.47 14.10 10.44
C THR A 755 -16.09 14.75 10.43
N ALA A 756 -15.34 14.57 9.33
CA ALA A 756 -14.05 15.22 9.14
C ALA A 756 -14.20 16.75 9.18
N PRO A 757 -13.37 17.46 9.97
CA PRO A 757 -13.32 18.92 9.91
C PRO A 757 -13.02 19.44 8.50
N ALA A 758 -13.46 20.66 8.18
CA ALA A 758 -13.25 21.24 6.86
C ALA A 758 -11.74 21.31 6.52
N GLY A 759 -11.36 20.82 5.34
CA GLY A 759 -9.98 20.77 4.89
C GLY A 759 -9.16 19.60 5.42
N HIS A 760 -9.75 18.70 6.22
CA HIS A 760 -9.13 17.45 6.64
C HIS A 760 -9.50 16.30 5.69
N VAL A 761 -8.60 15.33 5.54
CA VAL A 761 -8.84 14.09 4.79
C VAL A 761 -8.98 12.94 5.77
N PRO A 762 -10.14 12.25 5.84
CA PRO A 762 -10.35 11.13 6.76
C PRO A 762 -9.41 9.97 6.43
N LEU A 763 -8.78 9.40 7.46
CA LEU A 763 -7.87 8.26 7.35
C LEU A 763 -8.51 7.00 7.92
N PHE A 764 -8.87 7.02 9.20
CA PHE A 764 -9.39 5.85 9.92
C PHE A 764 -10.57 6.24 10.81
N ASN A 765 -11.62 5.44 10.75
CA ASN A 765 -12.61 5.39 11.82
C ASN A 765 -12.06 4.44 12.90
N VAL A 766 -11.91 4.91 14.13
CA VAL A 766 -11.36 4.14 15.24
C VAL A 766 -12.47 3.79 16.20
N ARG A 767 -12.86 2.52 16.22
CA ARG A 767 -13.83 2.01 17.18
C ARG A 767 -13.13 1.74 18.50
N LEU A 768 -13.66 2.29 19.59
CA LEU A 768 -13.17 2.08 20.94
C LEU A 768 -14.21 1.29 21.74
N GLY A 769 -13.80 0.19 22.37
CA GLY A 769 -14.67 -0.67 23.18
C GLY A 769 -13.88 -1.76 23.92
N ALA A 770 -14.26 -2.06 25.17
CA ALA A 770 -13.44 -2.90 26.05
C ALA A 770 -13.55 -4.41 25.80
N SER A 771 -14.71 -4.93 25.36
CA SER A 771 -14.91 -6.38 25.24
C SER A 771 -14.36 -6.96 23.93
N THR A 772 -14.26 -6.15 22.88
CA THR A 772 -13.83 -6.57 21.53
C THR A 772 -12.46 -6.01 21.12
N GLY A 773 -11.86 -5.15 21.95
CA GLY A 773 -10.66 -4.39 21.61
C GLY A 773 -10.95 -3.17 20.72
N ASN A 774 -9.95 -2.30 20.61
CA ASN A 774 -9.99 -1.12 19.75
C ASN A 774 -9.65 -1.52 18.30
N GLU A 775 -10.35 -0.96 17.32
CA GLU A 775 -10.18 -1.30 15.91
C GLU A 775 -10.02 -0.04 15.06
N ALA A 776 -9.03 -0.02 14.16
CA ALA A 776 -8.83 1.05 13.18
C ALA A 776 -9.32 0.62 11.80
N ILE A 777 -10.40 1.23 11.33
CA ILE A 777 -11.05 0.91 10.05
C ILE A 777 -10.60 1.93 8.98
N PRO A 778 -9.88 1.50 7.93
CA PRO A 778 -9.35 2.39 6.92
C PRO A 778 -10.46 2.96 6.03
N VAL A 779 -10.67 4.28 6.10
CA VAL A 779 -11.61 5.01 5.23
C VAL A 779 -10.91 5.81 4.12
N TRP A 780 -9.58 5.97 4.20
CA TRP A 780 -8.79 6.61 3.12
C TRP A 780 -8.78 5.81 1.82
N ASP A 781 -8.91 4.48 1.90
CA ASP A 781 -8.88 3.55 0.76
C ASP A 781 -10.27 3.36 0.11
N VAL A 782 -11.21 4.25 0.39
CA VAL A 782 -12.51 4.30 -0.28
C VAL A 782 -12.41 5.22 -1.49
N SER A 783 -12.84 4.73 -2.63
CA SER A 783 -12.93 5.48 -3.89
C SER A 783 -14.09 6.49 -3.84
N PRO A 784 -14.13 7.49 -4.75
CA PRO A 784 -15.29 8.38 -4.87
C PRO A 784 -16.62 7.66 -5.12
N ALA A 785 -16.59 6.44 -5.65
CA ALA A 785 -17.77 5.59 -5.86
C ALA A 785 -18.27 4.91 -4.57
N GLY A 786 -17.61 5.13 -3.42
CA GLY A 786 -18.03 4.56 -2.13
C GLY A 786 -17.62 3.11 -1.90
N VAL A 787 -16.77 2.54 -2.76
CA VAL A 787 -16.20 1.18 -2.64
C VAL A 787 -14.68 1.23 -2.49
N ARG A 788 -14.04 0.17 -2.02
CA ARG A 788 -12.56 0.11 -1.89
C ARG A 788 -11.87 0.34 -3.24
N ARG A 789 -10.73 1.02 -3.26
CA ARG A 789 -10.01 1.32 -4.50
C ARG A 789 -9.53 0.05 -5.21
N ALA A 790 -9.15 -0.98 -4.45
CA ALA A 790 -8.70 -2.27 -4.98
C ALA A 790 -9.76 -2.97 -5.85
N ILE A 791 -11.04 -2.91 -5.45
CA ILE A 791 -12.17 -3.55 -6.14
C ILE A 791 -13.00 -2.56 -6.97
N ALA A 792 -12.58 -1.30 -7.06
CA ALA A 792 -13.35 -0.26 -7.73
C ALA A 792 -13.55 -0.53 -9.22
N ALA A 793 -12.58 -1.17 -9.87
CA ALA A 793 -12.70 -1.61 -11.27
C ALA A 793 -13.81 -2.66 -11.43
N ASP A 794 -13.77 -3.73 -10.64
CA ASP A 794 -14.76 -4.81 -10.67
C ASP A 794 -16.17 -4.32 -10.34
N ALA A 795 -16.30 -3.45 -9.33
CA ALA A 795 -17.57 -2.81 -9.00
C ALA A 795 -18.10 -1.95 -10.16
N SER A 796 -17.22 -1.23 -10.86
CA SER A 796 -17.59 -0.42 -12.03
C SER A 796 -18.03 -1.28 -13.22
N GLU A 797 -17.43 -2.46 -13.40
CA GLU A 797 -17.85 -3.42 -14.43
C GLU A 797 -19.23 -4.02 -14.12
N GLU A 798 -19.49 -4.39 -12.87
CA GLU A 798 -20.80 -4.87 -12.41
C GLU A 798 -21.87 -3.78 -12.61
N ASP A 799 -21.55 -2.52 -12.29
CA ASP A 799 -22.44 -1.37 -12.52
C ASP A 799 -22.70 -1.13 -14.00
N ALA A 800 -21.67 -1.18 -14.85
CA ALA A 800 -21.84 -1.06 -16.30
C ALA A 800 -22.76 -2.16 -16.85
N ARG A 801 -22.64 -3.40 -16.34
CA ARG A 801 -23.56 -4.49 -16.67
C ARG A 801 -24.98 -4.20 -16.19
N ASN A 802 -25.16 -3.79 -14.94
CA ASN A 802 -26.46 -3.46 -14.36
C ASN A 802 -27.18 -2.39 -15.19
N ARG A 803 -26.50 -1.30 -15.52
CA ARG A 803 -27.05 -0.21 -16.34
C ARG A 803 -27.37 -0.65 -17.77
N ARG A 804 -26.62 -1.59 -18.34
CA ARG A 804 -26.94 -2.19 -19.66
C ARG A 804 -28.28 -2.91 -19.62
N LEU A 805 -28.52 -3.68 -18.57
CA LEU A 805 -29.75 -4.46 -18.39
C LEU A 805 -30.94 -3.56 -18.00
N LEU A 806 -30.69 -2.53 -17.18
CA LEU A 806 -31.68 -1.54 -16.73
C LEU A 806 -32.04 -0.47 -17.78
N ARG A 807 -31.53 -0.56 -19.01
CA ARG A 807 -31.80 0.40 -20.09
C ARG A 807 -33.29 0.72 -20.30
N PRO A 808 -34.25 -0.22 -20.20
CA PRO A 808 -35.67 0.09 -20.33
C PRO A 808 -36.16 1.07 -19.25
N VAL A 809 -35.78 0.84 -17.99
CA VAL A 809 -36.14 1.69 -16.84
C VAL A 809 -35.45 3.05 -16.97
N LEU A 810 -34.16 3.06 -17.28
CA LEU A 810 -33.39 4.31 -17.45
C LEU A 810 -33.91 5.18 -18.59
N ARG A 811 -34.51 4.57 -19.62
CA ARG A 811 -35.16 5.31 -20.70
C ARG A 811 -36.38 6.08 -20.21
N LYS A 812 -37.23 5.43 -19.39
CA LYS A 812 -38.39 6.08 -18.77
C LYS A 812 -37.96 7.22 -17.85
N LEU A 813 -36.99 6.96 -16.97
CA LEU A 813 -36.43 7.96 -16.06
C LEU A 813 -35.90 9.21 -16.80
N ARG A 814 -35.14 9.00 -17.88
CA ARG A 814 -34.62 10.10 -18.72
C ARG A 814 -35.71 10.84 -19.50
N ALA A 815 -36.81 10.17 -19.82
CA ALA A 815 -37.96 10.78 -20.48
C ALA A 815 -38.88 11.55 -19.51
N GLY A 816 -38.68 11.41 -18.20
CA GLY A 816 -39.61 11.93 -17.19
C GLY A 816 -40.90 11.12 -17.10
N ASP A 817 -40.95 9.92 -17.68
CA ASP A 817 -42.12 9.04 -17.61
C ASP A 817 -42.26 8.48 -16.19
N PRO A 818 -43.49 8.24 -15.70
CA PRO A 818 -43.71 7.55 -14.42
C PRO A 818 -43.07 6.16 -14.42
N VAL A 819 -42.49 5.79 -13.27
CA VAL A 819 -41.88 4.48 -13.05
C VAL A 819 -42.50 3.82 -11.81
N THR A 820 -42.92 2.56 -11.95
CA THR A 820 -43.38 1.74 -10.82
C THR A 820 -42.27 0.80 -10.37
N LEU A 821 -41.83 0.93 -9.12
CA LEU A 821 -40.86 0.07 -8.45
C LEU A 821 -41.57 -0.88 -7.50
N LEU A 822 -41.15 -2.15 -7.48
CA LEU A 822 -41.67 -3.16 -6.55
C LEU A 822 -40.54 -3.75 -5.71
N SER A 823 -40.77 -4.03 -4.43
CA SER A 823 -39.84 -4.85 -3.64
C SER A 823 -40.47 -6.18 -3.24
N TYR A 824 -39.73 -7.26 -3.44
CA TYR A 824 -40.13 -8.63 -3.14
C TYR A 824 -39.03 -9.35 -2.36
N GLY A 825 -39.19 -9.40 -1.04
CA GLY A 825 -38.15 -9.96 -0.18
C GLY A 825 -38.56 -10.21 1.26
N ASP A 826 -37.58 -10.18 2.14
CA ASP A 826 -37.70 -10.45 3.57
C ASP A 826 -37.95 -9.19 4.42
N SER A 827 -37.64 -9.27 5.73
CA SER A 827 -37.85 -8.20 6.71
C SER A 827 -37.10 -6.91 6.39
N ASN A 828 -35.93 -6.99 5.76
CA ASN A 828 -35.13 -5.81 5.43
C ASN A 828 -35.80 -4.90 4.39
N PHE A 829 -36.65 -5.49 3.56
CA PHE A 829 -37.43 -4.78 2.56
C PHE A 829 -38.86 -4.53 3.03
N ALA A 830 -39.42 -5.36 3.91
CA ALA A 830 -40.81 -5.25 4.35
C ALA A 830 -41.09 -4.05 5.27
N GLN A 831 -40.15 -3.73 6.17
CA GLN A 831 -40.30 -2.59 7.09
C GLN A 831 -41.65 -2.56 7.83
N ILE A 832 -42.17 -3.76 8.17
CA ILE A 832 -43.49 -3.92 8.77
C ILE A 832 -43.46 -3.62 10.26
N GLY A 833 -44.50 -2.96 10.77
CA GLY A 833 -44.76 -2.78 12.20
C GLY A 833 -46.23 -3.00 12.58
N GLY A 834 -46.50 -3.10 13.88
CA GLY A 834 -47.80 -3.44 14.44
C GLY A 834 -48.11 -4.94 14.42
N GLY A 835 -49.26 -5.32 14.96
CA GLY A 835 -49.78 -6.70 14.86
C GLY A 835 -50.27 -6.98 13.44
N TYR A 836 -49.41 -7.58 12.60
CA TYR A 836 -49.68 -7.77 11.17
C TYR A 836 -50.31 -9.13 10.84
N SER A 837 -51.12 -9.17 9.78
CA SER A 837 -51.74 -10.38 9.26
C SER A 837 -50.94 -10.94 8.08
N LEU A 838 -50.33 -12.13 8.26
CA LEU A 838 -49.63 -12.84 7.17
C LEU A 838 -50.54 -13.09 5.96
N ALA A 839 -51.83 -13.32 6.17
CA ALA A 839 -52.79 -13.50 5.08
C ALA A 839 -53.02 -12.22 4.28
N ALA A 840 -53.02 -11.05 4.94
CA ALA A 840 -53.21 -9.76 4.27
C ALA A 840 -51.99 -9.39 3.42
N VAL A 841 -50.78 -9.51 3.98
CA VAL A 841 -49.52 -9.17 3.27
C VAL A 841 -49.12 -10.19 2.21
N ARG A 842 -49.81 -11.34 2.13
CA ARG A 842 -49.53 -12.38 1.13
C ARG A 842 -49.90 -11.95 -0.28
N SER A 843 -50.97 -11.16 -0.46
CA SER A 843 -51.49 -10.82 -1.79
C SER A 843 -51.55 -9.33 -2.09
N GLU A 844 -51.50 -8.47 -1.07
CA GLU A 844 -51.64 -7.02 -1.18
C GLU A 844 -50.32 -6.30 -0.95
N ALA A 845 -50.00 -5.33 -1.81
CA ALA A 845 -48.88 -4.42 -1.60
C ALA A 845 -49.26 -3.29 -0.63
N ASN A 846 -48.28 -2.70 0.05
CA ASN A 846 -48.45 -1.49 0.87
C ASN A 846 -49.63 -1.57 1.86
N THR A 847 -49.83 -2.73 2.48
CA THR A 847 -50.85 -2.87 3.52
C THR A 847 -50.59 -1.87 4.66
N ILE A 848 -51.60 -1.68 5.52
CA ILE A 848 -51.55 -0.81 6.71
C ILE A 848 -50.43 -1.12 7.71
N TYR A 849 -49.66 -2.19 7.47
CA TYR A 849 -48.55 -2.64 8.29
C TYR A 849 -47.18 -2.27 7.71
N HIS A 850 -47.09 -2.04 6.39
CA HIS A 850 -45.84 -1.72 5.71
C HIS A 850 -45.36 -0.32 6.05
N ASP A 851 -44.04 -0.15 5.99
CA ASP A 851 -43.34 1.09 6.33
C ASP A 851 -43.69 1.58 7.73
N ARG A 852 -43.96 0.73 8.71
CA ARG A 852 -44.25 1.16 10.09
C ARG A 852 -43.10 0.80 11.02
N THR A 853 -41.89 1.14 10.59
CA THR A 853 -40.65 0.69 11.24
C THR A 853 -40.52 1.16 12.69
N LEU A 854 -41.13 2.30 13.03
CA LEU A 854 -41.12 2.86 14.38
C LEU A 854 -42.29 2.41 15.26
N ASP A 855 -43.29 1.71 14.71
CA ASP A 855 -44.43 1.22 15.49
C ASP A 855 -44.12 -0.07 16.25
N SER A 856 -44.94 -0.41 17.24
CA SER A 856 -44.77 -1.61 18.06
C SER A 856 -44.49 -2.86 17.22
N GLY A 857 -43.35 -3.53 17.45
CA GLY A 857 -42.93 -4.70 16.67
C GLY A 857 -42.23 -4.40 15.34
N GLY A 858 -42.11 -3.13 14.96
CA GLY A 858 -41.29 -2.66 13.85
C GLY A 858 -39.80 -2.74 14.13
N LEU A 859 -38.98 -2.65 13.07
CA LEU A 859 -37.53 -2.86 13.16
C LEU A 859 -36.78 -1.79 13.95
N LEU A 860 -37.39 -0.67 14.37
CA LEU A 860 -36.72 0.40 15.14
C LEU A 860 -37.46 0.81 16.43
N HIS A 861 -38.59 0.18 16.79
CA HIS A 861 -39.45 0.62 17.90
C HIS A 861 -38.77 0.59 19.29
N ASP A 862 -38.16 -0.52 19.70
CA ASP A 862 -37.46 -0.69 21.00
C ASP A 862 -36.01 -1.13 20.78
N LYS A 863 -35.35 -0.49 19.83
CA LYS A 863 -34.05 -0.92 19.33
C LYS A 863 -32.94 -0.02 19.87
N PRO A 864 -31.67 -0.42 19.75
CA PRO A 864 -30.58 0.21 20.49
C PRO A 864 -30.20 1.61 19.97
N ILE A 865 -31.03 2.22 19.12
CA ILE A 865 -30.78 3.50 18.47
C ILE A 865 -31.44 4.62 19.28
N GLY A 866 -30.68 5.67 19.58
CA GLY A 866 -31.16 6.82 20.34
C GLY A 866 -32.37 7.52 19.72
N ALA A 867 -33.29 7.97 20.58
CA ALA A 867 -34.50 8.68 20.15
C ALA A 867 -34.21 9.96 19.33
N ASP A 868 -33.06 10.59 19.55
CA ASP A 868 -32.56 11.72 18.77
C ASP A 868 -32.29 11.36 17.30
N ILE A 869 -31.76 10.15 17.05
CA ILE A 869 -31.51 9.63 15.70
C ILE A 869 -32.85 9.23 15.05
N LEU A 870 -33.72 8.53 15.80
CA LEU A 870 -35.02 8.08 15.30
C LEU A 870 -35.93 9.26 14.92
N ALA A 871 -35.82 10.40 15.62
CA ALA A 871 -36.55 11.62 15.29
C ALA A 871 -36.19 12.19 13.90
N GLY A 872 -35.06 11.79 13.32
CA GLY A 872 -34.67 12.15 11.95
C GLY A 872 -35.39 11.36 10.85
N ILE A 873 -36.11 10.28 11.20
CA ILE A 873 -36.85 9.47 10.23
C ILE A 873 -38.15 10.19 9.85
N THR A 874 -38.32 10.45 8.56
CA THR A 874 -39.51 11.15 8.05
C THR A 874 -40.75 10.26 8.12
N LEU A 875 -41.79 10.77 8.79
CA LEU A 875 -43.11 10.17 8.88
C LEU A 875 -44.05 10.69 7.78
N TYR A 876 -44.94 9.84 7.29
CA TYR A 876 -45.94 10.19 6.29
C TYR A 876 -47.24 9.40 6.48
N ASP A 877 -48.31 9.90 5.85
CA ASP A 877 -49.65 9.32 5.86
C ASP A 877 -49.92 8.69 4.49
N THR A 878 -50.36 7.44 4.48
CA THR A 878 -50.71 6.69 3.26
C THR A 878 -52.19 6.82 2.90
N GLY A 879 -53.00 7.45 3.76
CA GLY A 879 -54.45 7.56 3.63
C GLY A 879 -55.22 6.35 4.15
N ASP A 880 -54.55 5.44 4.89
CA ASP A 880 -55.15 4.23 5.47
C ASP A 880 -55.92 4.49 6.78
N GLY A 881 -55.92 5.73 7.27
CA GLY A 881 -56.58 6.16 8.49
C GLY A 881 -55.71 6.04 9.76
N ALA A 882 -54.45 5.60 9.64
CA ALA A 882 -53.52 5.53 10.76
C ALA A 882 -52.73 6.84 11.00
N GLY A 883 -52.79 7.79 10.07
CA GLY A 883 -52.15 9.11 10.18
C GLY A 883 -50.66 9.06 9.84
N LEU A 884 -49.85 9.94 10.44
CA LEU A 884 -48.41 10.05 10.22
C LEU A 884 -47.64 8.95 10.98
N VAL A 885 -47.81 7.70 10.57
CA VAL A 885 -47.18 6.52 11.21
C VAL A 885 -46.28 5.74 10.25
N HIS A 886 -46.37 6.00 8.94
CA HIS A 886 -45.51 5.34 7.97
C HIS A 886 -44.17 6.06 7.85
N THR A 887 -43.09 5.33 7.65
CA THR A 887 -41.70 5.79 7.61
C THR A 887 -41.16 5.69 6.21
N ARG A 888 -40.54 6.74 5.70
CA ARG A 888 -39.73 6.63 4.47
C ARG A 888 -38.33 6.11 4.80
N PHE A 889 -38.26 4.93 5.43
CA PHE A 889 -37.03 4.32 5.92
C PHE A 889 -36.76 2.99 5.22
N GLY A 890 -35.50 2.72 4.90
CA GLY A 890 -35.07 1.50 4.21
C GLY A 890 -34.38 1.80 2.90
N ILE A 891 -33.62 0.83 2.39
CA ILE A 891 -32.78 0.97 1.20
C ILE A 891 -33.56 1.34 -0.06
N VAL A 892 -34.82 0.91 -0.15
CA VAL A 892 -35.70 1.24 -1.29
C VAL A 892 -36.11 2.71 -1.25
N TRP A 893 -36.36 3.26 -0.06
CA TRP A 893 -36.67 4.68 0.10
C TRP A 893 -35.47 5.58 -0.18
N GLU A 894 -34.25 5.15 0.14
CA GLU A 894 -33.03 5.87 -0.28
C GLU A 894 -32.86 5.84 -1.81
N LEU A 895 -33.16 4.71 -2.46
CA LEU A 895 -33.19 4.65 -3.92
C LEU A 895 -34.24 5.59 -4.51
N ILE A 896 -35.46 5.60 -3.98
CA ILE A 896 -36.53 6.49 -4.45
C ILE A 896 -36.09 7.95 -4.35
N ARG A 897 -35.51 8.38 -3.22
CA ARG A 897 -34.98 9.74 -3.07
C ARG A 897 -33.92 10.06 -4.11
N ALA A 898 -32.95 9.18 -4.32
CA ALA A 898 -31.93 9.39 -5.34
C ALA A 898 -32.54 9.52 -6.75
N LEU A 899 -33.51 8.67 -7.10
CA LEU A 899 -34.21 8.74 -8.37
C LEU A 899 -35.00 10.04 -8.55
N GLU A 900 -35.72 10.48 -7.53
CA GLU A 900 -36.49 11.74 -7.54
C GLU A 900 -35.59 12.99 -7.58
N ASP A 901 -34.40 12.92 -6.97
CA ASP A 901 -33.41 14.00 -7.01
C ASP A 901 -32.73 14.10 -8.38
N GLY A 902 -32.47 12.98 -9.03
CA GLY A 902 -31.76 12.94 -10.33
C GLY A 902 -32.66 12.98 -11.56
N TYR A 903 -33.95 12.69 -11.44
CA TYR A 903 -34.89 12.62 -12.56
C TYR A 903 -36.21 13.32 -12.25
N SER A 904 -36.88 13.80 -13.30
CA SER A 904 -38.22 14.42 -13.19
C SER A 904 -39.38 13.41 -13.15
N SER A 905 -39.07 12.12 -13.17
CA SER A 905 -40.04 11.03 -13.11
C SER A 905 -40.72 10.93 -11.77
N THR A 906 -42.03 10.67 -11.76
CA THR A 906 -42.74 10.25 -10.55
C THR A 906 -42.46 8.76 -10.28
N ILE A 907 -42.02 8.44 -9.07
CA ILE A 907 -41.74 7.06 -8.64
C ILE A 907 -42.90 6.54 -7.79
N SER A 908 -43.55 5.48 -8.25
CA SER A 908 -44.55 4.74 -7.46
C SER A 908 -43.90 3.51 -6.85
N TYR A 909 -44.15 3.24 -5.58
CA TYR A 909 -43.53 2.12 -4.86
C TYR A 909 -44.58 1.12 -4.38
N GLU A 910 -44.40 -0.16 -4.73
CA GLU A 910 -45.17 -1.30 -4.21
C GLU A 910 -44.29 -2.21 -3.35
N ASN A 911 -44.47 -2.16 -2.03
CA ASN A 911 -43.82 -3.07 -1.11
C ASN A 911 -44.65 -4.35 -0.94
N ARG A 912 -44.08 -5.50 -1.34
CA ARG A 912 -44.66 -6.85 -1.21
C ARG A 912 -43.75 -7.81 -0.43
N SER A 913 -42.87 -7.24 0.37
CA SER A 913 -41.92 -8.00 1.18
C SER A 913 -42.57 -8.45 2.49
N ILE A 914 -42.17 -9.62 3.00
CA ILE A 914 -42.76 -10.21 4.21
C ILE A 914 -41.63 -10.57 5.19
N PRO A 915 -41.69 -10.09 6.46
CA PRO A 915 -40.68 -10.40 7.47
C PRO A 915 -40.48 -11.90 7.72
N GLY A 916 -39.23 -12.30 7.96
CA GLY A 916 -38.88 -13.68 8.32
C GLY A 916 -39.05 -14.72 7.19
N THR A 917 -39.23 -14.27 5.95
CA THR A 917 -39.41 -15.19 4.81
C THR A 917 -38.09 -15.54 4.12
N ARG A 918 -38.12 -16.69 3.43
CA ARG A 918 -37.02 -17.25 2.62
C ARG A 918 -37.49 -17.40 1.18
N SER A 919 -36.59 -17.73 0.26
CA SER A 919 -36.89 -17.97 -1.16
C SER A 919 -37.74 -19.23 -1.45
N GLU A 920 -37.97 -20.10 -0.45
CA GLU A 920 -38.57 -21.44 -0.61
C GLU A 920 -40.02 -21.49 -1.13
N ALA A 921 -40.43 -22.66 -1.62
CA ALA A 921 -41.79 -22.98 -2.09
C ALA A 921 -42.75 -23.37 -0.93
N LEU A 922 -42.67 -22.62 0.17
CA LEU A 922 -43.51 -22.79 1.35
C LEU A 922 -44.54 -21.67 1.44
N THR A 923 -45.63 -21.87 2.19
CA THR A 923 -46.67 -20.84 2.34
C THR A 923 -46.09 -19.57 2.97
N TYR A 924 -46.35 -18.41 2.35
CA TYR A 924 -45.81 -17.08 2.64
C TYR A 924 -44.35 -16.83 2.19
N HIS A 925 -43.62 -17.83 1.71
CA HIS A 925 -42.24 -17.69 1.26
C HIS A 925 -42.15 -17.22 -0.21
N GLY A 926 -40.93 -17.03 -0.72
CA GLY A 926 -40.67 -16.40 -2.03
C GLY A 926 -41.30 -17.12 -3.22
N LEU A 927 -41.34 -18.46 -3.20
CA LEU A 927 -41.99 -19.28 -4.22
C LEU A 927 -43.42 -19.71 -3.85
N ASP A 928 -44.03 -19.10 -2.84
CA ASP A 928 -45.48 -19.26 -2.60
C ASP A 928 -46.24 -18.81 -3.85
N SER A 929 -47.00 -19.71 -4.45
CA SER A 929 -47.68 -19.45 -5.72
C SER A 929 -48.65 -18.27 -5.68
N VAL A 930 -49.34 -18.05 -4.56
CA VAL A 930 -50.27 -16.92 -4.38
C VAL A 930 -49.49 -15.62 -4.23
N ARG A 931 -48.42 -15.65 -3.43
CA ARG A 931 -47.58 -14.48 -3.18
C ARG A 931 -46.84 -14.02 -4.44
N LEU A 932 -46.22 -14.97 -5.13
CA LEU A 932 -45.45 -14.72 -6.35
C LEU A 932 -46.34 -14.24 -7.49
N SER A 933 -47.50 -14.88 -7.71
CA SER A 933 -48.45 -14.46 -8.75
C SER A 933 -48.99 -13.05 -8.51
N ALA A 934 -49.23 -12.68 -7.26
CA ALA A 934 -49.66 -11.33 -6.91
C ALA A 934 -48.56 -10.30 -7.20
N ALA A 935 -47.29 -10.64 -6.92
CA ALA A 935 -46.16 -9.75 -7.17
C ALA A 935 -45.82 -9.61 -8.66
N THR A 936 -45.81 -10.70 -9.43
CA THR A 936 -45.50 -10.66 -10.87
C THR A 936 -46.64 -10.02 -11.67
N GLY A 937 -47.90 -10.20 -11.24
CA GLY A 937 -49.07 -9.57 -11.84
C GLY A 937 -49.27 -8.08 -11.52
N ALA A 938 -48.38 -7.45 -10.75
CA ALA A 938 -48.47 -6.04 -10.38
C ALA A 938 -48.20 -5.07 -11.55
N GLY A 939 -47.47 -5.52 -12.59
CA GLY A 939 -47.12 -4.68 -13.74
C GLY A 939 -46.09 -3.58 -13.41
N ALA A 940 -45.16 -3.86 -12.49
CA ALA A 940 -44.08 -2.95 -12.16
C ALA A 940 -43.06 -2.83 -13.31
N ASP A 941 -42.36 -1.71 -13.40
CA ASP A 941 -41.28 -1.52 -14.38
C ASP A 941 -40.03 -2.32 -14.01
N PHE A 942 -39.74 -2.38 -12.71
CA PHE A 942 -38.70 -3.25 -12.17
C PHE A 942 -38.99 -3.65 -10.72
N ALA A 943 -38.46 -4.81 -10.33
CA ALA A 943 -38.64 -5.40 -9.01
C ALA A 943 -37.29 -5.67 -8.34
N ILE A 944 -37.13 -5.26 -7.09
CA ILE A 944 -35.97 -5.63 -6.27
C ILE A 944 -36.26 -6.95 -5.56
N ILE A 945 -35.43 -7.95 -5.80
CA ILE A 945 -35.50 -9.29 -5.22
C ILE A 945 -34.54 -9.36 -4.04
N GLY A 946 -35.10 -9.47 -2.84
CA GLY A 946 -34.39 -9.33 -1.57
C GLY A 946 -34.51 -10.55 -0.68
N PHE A 947 -33.91 -11.67 -1.09
CA PHE A 947 -33.84 -12.92 -0.31
C PHE A 947 -32.38 -13.28 -0.02
N GLY A 948 -32.15 -14.12 0.99
CA GLY A 948 -30.81 -14.54 1.42
C GLY A 948 -30.58 -14.40 2.92
N GLN A 949 -31.10 -13.35 3.57
CA GLN A 949 -30.80 -13.09 4.98
C GLN A 949 -31.27 -14.20 5.92
N ASN A 950 -32.47 -14.76 5.66
CA ASN A 950 -33.04 -15.83 6.49
C ASN A 950 -32.58 -17.24 6.08
N GLU A 951 -31.73 -17.35 5.07
CA GLU A 951 -31.27 -18.60 4.44
C GLU A 951 -29.74 -18.58 4.21
N LEU A 952 -29.00 -17.97 5.13
CA LEU A 952 -27.53 -17.94 5.07
C LEU A 952 -26.96 -19.36 5.03
N GLY A 953 -26.04 -19.60 4.09
CA GLY A 953 -25.39 -20.89 3.85
C GLY A 953 -26.25 -21.97 3.18
N GLN A 954 -27.46 -21.65 2.71
CA GLN A 954 -28.37 -22.65 2.15
C GLN A 954 -28.16 -22.88 0.65
N SER A 955 -27.98 -24.14 0.25
CA SER A 955 -27.69 -24.50 -1.14
C SER A 955 -28.86 -24.27 -2.12
N TYR A 956 -30.10 -24.19 -1.61
CA TYR A 956 -31.28 -23.97 -2.44
C TYR A 956 -31.46 -22.51 -2.90
N THR A 957 -30.80 -21.54 -2.26
CA THR A 957 -30.99 -20.11 -2.53
C THR A 957 -30.80 -19.77 -4.00
N ARG A 958 -29.75 -20.31 -4.63
CA ARG A 958 -29.44 -20.07 -6.04
C ARG A 958 -30.59 -20.48 -6.96
N ALA A 959 -31.10 -21.71 -6.80
CA ALA A 959 -32.15 -22.25 -7.66
C ALA A 959 -33.46 -21.48 -7.48
N ASN A 960 -33.87 -21.23 -6.23
CA ASN A 960 -35.13 -20.56 -5.96
C ASN A 960 -35.15 -19.10 -6.46
N VAL A 961 -34.03 -18.38 -6.32
CA VAL A 961 -33.94 -16.99 -6.80
C VAL A 961 -33.97 -16.92 -8.33
N ILE A 962 -33.42 -17.92 -9.04
CA ILE A 962 -33.59 -18.04 -10.50
C ILE A 962 -35.07 -18.17 -10.85
N ASP A 963 -35.78 -19.11 -10.22
CA ASP A 963 -37.21 -19.35 -10.48
C ASP A 963 -38.07 -18.09 -10.22
N ILE A 964 -37.76 -17.34 -9.15
CA ILE A 964 -38.43 -16.06 -8.85
C ILE A 964 -38.15 -15.03 -9.95
N CYS A 965 -36.89 -14.87 -10.37
CA CYS A 965 -36.52 -13.93 -11.44
C CYS A 965 -37.20 -14.28 -12.77
N GLU A 966 -37.21 -15.55 -13.15
CA GLU A 966 -37.87 -16.04 -14.37
C GLU A 966 -39.38 -15.77 -14.34
N ALA A 967 -40.03 -15.90 -13.18
CA ALA A 967 -41.44 -15.57 -13.03
C ALA A 967 -41.74 -14.07 -13.27
N PHE A 968 -40.88 -13.16 -12.79
CA PHE A 968 -41.03 -11.72 -13.05
C PHE A 968 -40.79 -11.38 -14.53
N LEU A 969 -39.76 -11.97 -15.13
CA LEU A 969 -39.44 -11.78 -16.54
C LEU A 969 -40.57 -12.26 -17.46
N ALA A 970 -41.24 -13.36 -17.11
CA ALA A 970 -42.38 -13.90 -17.86
C ALA A 970 -43.56 -12.92 -17.96
N GLU A 971 -43.76 -12.07 -16.94
CA GLU A 971 -44.80 -11.03 -16.89
C GLU A 971 -44.28 -9.65 -17.34
N GLY A 972 -43.04 -9.56 -17.84
CA GLY A 972 -42.46 -8.34 -18.39
C GLY A 972 -41.91 -7.34 -17.37
N THR A 973 -41.82 -7.71 -16.10
CA THR A 973 -41.15 -6.92 -15.06
C THR A 973 -39.67 -7.29 -15.02
N LEU A 974 -38.76 -6.30 -14.98
CA LEU A 974 -37.31 -6.56 -14.88
C LEU A 974 -36.92 -6.77 -13.40
N PRO A 975 -36.52 -7.97 -12.96
CA PRO A 975 -36.02 -8.17 -11.60
C PRO A 975 -34.59 -7.65 -11.46
N LEU A 976 -34.21 -7.21 -10.27
CA LEU A 976 -32.85 -6.86 -9.83
C LEU A 976 -32.59 -7.62 -8.53
N VAL A 977 -31.56 -8.45 -8.50
CA VAL A 977 -31.19 -9.20 -7.29
C VAL A 977 -30.25 -8.35 -6.45
N MET A 978 -30.48 -8.29 -5.14
CA MET A 978 -29.60 -7.59 -4.20
C MET A 978 -28.94 -8.57 -3.23
N GLY A 979 -27.66 -8.36 -2.94
CA GLY A 979 -26.94 -9.11 -1.90
C GLY A 979 -27.56 -8.91 -0.50
N CYS A 980 -27.40 -9.90 0.37
CA CYS A 980 -27.81 -9.84 1.77
C CYS A 980 -26.81 -9.08 2.64
N PHE A 981 -27.23 -8.69 3.86
CA PHE A 981 -26.45 -7.83 4.76
C PHE A 981 -25.54 -8.67 5.65
N ARG A 982 -24.34 -8.16 5.96
CA ARG A 982 -23.39 -8.86 6.82
C ARG A 982 -23.96 -8.88 8.25
N PRO A 983 -24.17 -10.07 8.85
CA PRO A 983 -24.65 -10.15 10.22
C PRO A 983 -23.67 -9.52 11.20
N ASN A 984 -24.20 -9.02 12.31
CA ASN A 984 -23.39 -8.48 13.40
C ASN A 984 -22.46 -9.57 13.97
N LEU A 985 -21.18 -9.24 14.17
CA LEU A 985 -20.17 -10.20 14.64
C LEU A 985 -20.38 -10.64 16.11
N ALA A 986 -21.09 -9.85 16.92
CA ALA A 986 -21.51 -10.25 18.27
C ALA A 986 -22.70 -11.22 18.26
N ASP A 987 -23.31 -11.48 17.11
CA ASP A 987 -24.41 -12.41 17.01
C ASP A 987 -23.93 -13.87 17.10
N LEU A 988 -24.55 -14.65 17.99
CA LEU A 988 -24.13 -16.03 18.29
C LEU A 988 -24.98 -17.07 17.56
N HIS A 989 -25.70 -16.67 16.50
CA HIS A 989 -26.47 -17.61 15.69
C HIS A 989 -25.55 -18.47 14.80
N ALA A 990 -25.73 -19.78 14.86
CA ALA A 990 -24.86 -20.74 14.16
C ALA A 990 -24.80 -20.58 12.63
N LEU A 991 -25.81 -19.96 12.01
CA LEU A 991 -25.80 -19.68 10.56
C LEU A 991 -25.24 -18.29 10.21
N HIS A 992 -25.13 -17.37 11.16
CA HIS A 992 -24.70 -15.98 10.92
C HIS A 992 -23.18 -15.89 10.94
N THR A 993 -22.52 -16.75 10.17
CA THR A 993 -21.06 -16.79 10.02
C THR A 993 -20.65 -16.09 8.74
N ASP A 994 -19.44 -15.54 8.72
CA ASP A 994 -18.86 -14.92 7.53
C ASP A 994 -18.87 -15.90 6.33
N ALA A 995 -18.50 -17.16 6.57
CA ALA A 995 -18.50 -18.21 5.55
C ALA A 995 -19.90 -18.44 4.93
N ASN A 996 -20.95 -18.48 5.75
CA ASN A 996 -22.32 -18.67 5.26
C ASN A 996 -22.85 -17.44 4.54
N TRP A 997 -22.49 -16.24 5.02
CA TRP A 997 -22.83 -15.00 4.34
C TRP A 997 -22.16 -14.92 2.97
N ARG A 998 -20.85 -15.15 2.87
CA ARG A 998 -20.11 -15.19 1.59
C ARG A 998 -20.66 -16.28 0.65
N PHE A 999 -21.05 -17.44 1.17
CA PHE A 999 -21.71 -18.47 0.38
C PHE A 999 -23.01 -17.95 -0.25
N THR A 1000 -23.87 -17.33 0.55
CA THR A 1000 -25.15 -16.79 0.08
C THR A 1000 -24.96 -15.63 -0.91
N GLN A 1001 -23.99 -14.75 -0.69
CA GLN A 1001 -23.63 -13.69 -1.64
C GLN A 1001 -23.28 -14.26 -3.02
N ARG A 1002 -22.43 -15.31 -3.06
CA ARG A 1002 -22.10 -16.00 -4.31
C ARG A 1002 -23.33 -16.63 -4.96
N ALA A 1003 -24.17 -17.30 -4.18
CA ALA A 1003 -25.40 -17.91 -4.68
C ALA A 1003 -26.36 -16.89 -5.32
N LEU A 1004 -26.50 -15.70 -4.71
CA LEU A 1004 -27.32 -14.61 -5.24
C LEU A 1004 -26.73 -14.01 -6.52
N ARG A 1005 -25.42 -13.76 -6.56
CA ARG A 1005 -24.71 -13.29 -7.76
C ARG A 1005 -24.85 -14.30 -8.90
N GLU A 1006 -24.65 -15.58 -8.64
CA GLU A 1006 -24.82 -16.64 -9.64
C GLU A 1006 -26.25 -16.77 -10.15
N ALA A 1007 -27.25 -16.61 -9.29
CA ALA A 1007 -28.66 -16.62 -9.67
C ALA A 1007 -28.98 -15.47 -10.64
N ALA A 1008 -28.50 -14.27 -10.33
CA ALA A 1008 -28.69 -13.08 -11.18
C ALA A 1008 -27.99 -13.23 -12.54
N LEU A 1009 -26.79 -13.81 -12.57
CA LEU A 1009 -26.07 -14.11 -13.81
C LEU A 1009 -26.81 -15.17 -14.65
N ALA A 1010 -27.32 -16.23 -14.00
CA ALA A 1010 -28.04 -17.30 -14.67
C ALA A 1010 -29.36 -16.82 -15.30
N ALA A 1011 -30.09 -15.92 -14.63
CA ALA A 1011 -31.32 -15.32 -15.14
C ALA A 1011 -31.07 -14.10 -16.08
N ASP A 1012 -29.82 -13.71 -16.33
CA ASP A 1012 -29.39 -12.50 -17.06
C ASP A 1012 -30.03 -11.19 -16.57
N VAL A 1013 -30.05 -11.00 -15.25
CA VAL A 1013 -30.64 -9.84 -14.58
C VAL A 1013 -29.58 -9.03 -13.80
N PRO A 1014 -29.84 -7.74 -13.49
CA PRO A 1014 -28.96 -6.93 -12.64
C PRO A 1014 -28.70 -7.57 -11.27
N TYR A 1015 -27.48 -7.38 -10.75
CA TYR A 1015 -27.08 -7.78 -9.39
C TYR A 1015 -26.40 -6.61 -8.69
N VAL A 1016 -26.88 -6.26 -7.50
CA VAL A 1016 -26.26 -5.23 -6.67
C VAL A 1016 -25.55 -5.91 -5.50
N SER A 1017 -24.22 -5.95 -5.56
CA SER A 1017 -23.41 -6.47 -4.47
C SER A 1017 -23.44 -5.54 -3.26
N THR A 1018 -23.74 -6.12 -2.10
CA THR A 1018 -23.50 -5.50 -0.78
C THR A 1018 -22.10 -5.82 -0.26
N GLU A 1019 -21.43 -6.85 -0.79
CA GLU A 1019 -20.10 -7.30 -0.36
C GLU A 1019 -19.04 -6.19 -0.51
N VAL A 1020 -19.15 -5.40 -1.57
CA VAL A 1020 -18.23 -4.28 -1.85
C VAL A 1020 -18.22 -3.18 -0.79
N LEU A 1021 -19.23 -3.16 0.11
CA LEU A 1021 -19.27 -2.26 1.26
C LEU A 1021 -18.77 -2.93 2.55
N TYR A 1022 -18.99 -4.24 2.68
CA TYR A 1022 -18.77 -5.01 3.91
C TYR A 1022 -17.42 -5.75 3.98
N GLU A 1023 -16.67 -5.91 2.88
CA GLU A 1023 -15.42 -6.69 2.86
C GLU A 1023 -14.33 -6.15 3.80
N ASP A 1024 -13.50 -7.06 4.33
CA ASP A 1024 -12.58 -6.83 5.46
C ASP A 1024 -11.60 -5.67 5.21
N GLY A 1025 -11.72 -4.63 6.06
CA GLY A 1025 -11.16 -3.29 5.86
C GLY A 1025 -12.23 -2.20 5.62
N GLU A 1026 -13.46 -2.64 5.34
CA GLU A 1026 -14.78 -1.99 5.31
C GLU A 1026 -14.88 -0.60 4.66
N ALA A 1027 -15.26 -0.57 3.37
CA ALA A 1027 -15.67 0.68 2.70
C ALA A 1027 -16.88 1.35 3.37
N MET A 1028 -17.67 0.61 4.15
CA MET A 1028 -18.71 1.14 5.01
C MET A 1028 -18.16 2.03 6.14
N GLY A 1029 -16.91 1.83 6.55
CA GLY A 1029 -16.26 2.55 7.64
C GLY A 1029 -16.76 2.12 9.02
N LEU A 1030 -17.27 0.89 9.15
CA LEU A 1030 -17.77 0.31 10.39
C LEU A 1030 -16.88 -0.85 10.84
N SER A 1031 -17.17 -1.35 12.03
CA SER A 1031 -16.67 -2.61 12.55
C SER A 1031 -17.75 -3.65 12.35
N GLY A 1032 -17.35 -4.90 12.12
CA GLY A 1032 -18.28 -6.04 12.09
C GLY A 1032 -19.15 -6.16 13.35
N TYR A 1033 -18.68 -5.66 14.50
CA TYR A 1033 -19.44 -5.64 15.75
C TYR A 1033 -20.58 -4.62 15.79
N ASP A 1034 -20.62 -3.68 14.85
CA ASP A 1034 -21.65 -2.63 14.80
C ASP A 1034 -22.50 -2.70 13.52
N HIS A 1035 -22.34 -3.75 12.71
CA HIS A 1035 -23.24 -4.05 11.60
C HIS A 1035 -24.64 -4.38 12.07
N CYS A 1036 -25.60 -4.25 11.17
CA CYS A 1036 -26.99 -4.60 11.40
C CYS A 1036 -27.57 -3.91 12.65
N ALA A 1037 -27.31 -2.62 12.78
CA ALA A 1037 -27.58 -1.80 13.95
C ALA A 1037 -29.07 -1.68 14.36
N ALA A 1038 -30.01 -1.88 13.43
CA ALA A 1038 -31.43 -1.81 13.76
C ALA A 1038 -31.84 -2.93 14.73
N THR A 1039 -31.18 -4.09 14.66
CA THR A 1039 -31.48 -5.22 15.54
C THR A 1039 -30.25 -5.85 16.16
N LEU A 1040 -29.05 -5.34 15.93
CA LEU A 1040 -27.77 -5.91 16.37
C LEU A 1040 -27.64 -7.41 16.05
N ASP A 1041 -28.29 -7.85 14.97
CA ASP A 1041 -28.19 -9.21 14.44
C ASP A 1041 -28.10 -9.19 12.90
N LEU A 1042 -29.19 -8.87 12.20
CA LEU A 1042 -29.31 -9.05 10.74
C LEU A 1042 -30.05 -7.93 9.98
N HIS A 1043 -30.43 -6.82 10.64
CA HIS A 1043 -31.10 -5.69 9.98
C HIS A 1043 -30.26 -4.39 10.06
N PRO A 1044 -29.93 -3.74 8.93
CA PRO A 1044 -29.10 -2.55 8.90
C PRO A 1044 -29.76 -1.34 9.58
N GLY A 1045 -28.96 -0.57 10.34
CA GLY A 1045 -29.41 0.69 10.93
C GLY A 1045 -29.43 1.86 9.94
N PRO A 1046 -29.86 3.06 10.38
CA PRO A 1046 -29.92 4.26 9.53
C PRO A 1046 -28.61 4.59 8.79
N TYR A 1047 -27.44 4.44 9.41
CA TYR A 1047 -26.16 4.70 8.74
C TYR A 1047 -25.90 3.73 7.60
N GLU A 1048 -26.06 2.43 7.86
CA GLU A 1048 -25.88 1.37 6.87
C GLU A 1048 -26.89 1.50 5.73
N VAL A 1049 -28.17 1.74 6.04
CA VAL A 1049 -29.25 1.91 5.05
C VAL A 1049 -28.92 3.03 4.06
N ARG A 1050 -28.38 4.16 4.51
CA ARG A 1050 -27.97 5.26 3.61
C ARG A 1050 -26.86 4.84 2.65
N ARG A 1051 -25.83 4.13 3.14
CA ARG A 1051 -24.71 3.64 2.32
C ARG A 1051 -25.16 2.59 1.31
N LEU A 1052 -25.97 1.64 1.75
CA LEU A 1052 -26.54 0.57 0.92
C LEU A 1052 -27.49 1.13 -0.14
N GLY A 1053 -28.30 2.13 0.23
CA GLY A 1053 -29.16 2.86 -0.69
C GLY A 1053 -28.37 3.61 -1.77
N ALA A 1054 -27.31 4.31 -1.38
CA ALA A 1054 -26.41 4.97 -2.33
C ALA A 1054 -25.73 3.97 -3.29
N ARG A 1055 -25.31 2.81 -2.79
CA ARG A 1055 -24.76 1.74 -3.63
C ARG A 1055 -25.79 1.22 -4.64
N LEU A 1056 -27.02 1.02 -4.20
CA LEU A 1056 -28.14 0.63 -5.06
C LEU A 1056 -28.42 1.69 -6.13
N ALA A 1057 -28.43 2.97 -5.78
CA ALA A 1057 -28.62 4.08 -6.72
C ALA A 1057 -27.48 4.16 -7.77
N ALA A 1058 -26.23 4.04 -7.33
CA ALA A 1058 -25.07 4.03 -8.21
C ALA A 1058 -25.12 2.90 -9.26
N ALA A 1059 -25.63 1.73 -8.87
CA ALA A 1059 -25.84 0.62 -9.80
C ALA A 1059 -26.89 0.92 -10.90
N LEU A 1060 -27.80 1.88 -10.66
CA LEU A 1060 -28.78 2.34 -11.65
C LEU A 1060 -28.22 3.44 -12.56
N SER A 1061 -27.41 4.39 -12.05
CA SER A 1061 -26.88 5.49 -12.86
C SER A 1061 -25.60 6.09 -12.29
N ASP A 1062 -24.68 6.57 -13.16
CA ASP A 1062 -23.51 7.38 -12.77
C ASP A 1062 -23.88 8.82 -12.34
N SER A 1063 -25.09 9.26 -12.69
CA SER A 1063 -25.56 10.62 -12.40
C SER A 1063 -26.22 10.77 -11.04
N LEU A 1064 -26.39 9.66 -10.32
CA LEU A 1064 -27.00 9.53 -9.00
C LEU A 1064 -25.91 9.13 -8.01
#